data_AF-A0A815KFD6-F1
#
_entry.id   AF-A0A815KFD6-F1
#
_cell.length_a   1.000
_cell.length_b   1.000
_cell.length_c   1.000
_cell.angle_alpha   90.00
_cell.angle_beta   90.00
_cell.angle_gamma   90.00
#
_symmetry.space_group_name_H-M   'P 1'
#
loop_
_entity.id
_entity.type
_entity.pdbx_description
1 polymer ?
#
loop_
_entity_poly.entity_id
_entity_poly.type
_entity_poly.pdbx_seq_one_letter_code
_entity_poly.pdbx_strand_id
1 'polypeptide(L)'
;MNRENKNGCTSKFRYKCQICDEIAEHSNYGAICCSACKIFFRRNAMKQFRCNWNNNCEISVNTRHVCSACRLKKCLDNRMDIGLIRSCLSKSKQAKQKKTKIVQSSIPTSNVLIPTLNLLHSDESNFSIEQWNSISNLIHCYDQYGPFLMSQQYVSEQTQLPTKIRYKTSSINKFYALVYMKIQQIFEKNDDYQSLCSQDRASLTHRAVKHASGYATAVVIKQLKLYDDPLFFKISEFLFNSHVMTSARSLNSYVDEDLTFNKLVVAALFFSTTRIISIQDQYIELAWKYMVYKHDYRHSVLRFIQLLRSISYCQRTLLEADHTRGYESIVGSLLHQTEKTFNLTSISLRLNQIEFCHFEQFVKEHFQRIEKFFISTNYDVNYIDSNRWEQLISCSIPNLRKFNFQCIDNTLSFDNEIFSRKQFNSLFWHQRHWFFTLEFNRDELRDGLHGRYFLYSTHPNRQKTYTLLCDIFSKEMTTATETNFNSVEHLTIENGYNIAKCSKYFPNVNELTVKYCESVPTWEWFTRKNICRILPLMQVTKLTIHVKYDMNWIMALLYIMPNIQTLKLINERSNSLDCLSFEDTKIFRFVSEQNKINNIILTHNYSLQKLQGFIDLCPQLQHLTIGISERCLYPAVRFLLSKKNQNQCQLSSLCVSGVDAISIEKLKSLLLSENLADEHMIIIVNDKFYLRWR
;
A
#
# COMPACT_ATOMS: atom_id res chain seq x y z
N MET A 1 -40.05 53.63 32.88
CA MET A 1 -40.09 54.98 32.28
C MET A 1 -39.34 54.96 30.96
N ASN A 2 -40.10 55.20 29.89
CA ASN A 2 -39.77 55.74 28.57
C ASN A 2 -38.42 55.44 27.91
N ARG A 3 -38.50 54.89 26.69
CA ARG A 3 -37.93 55.55 25.50
C ARG A 3 -38.72 55.19 24.24
N GLU A 4 -39.58 56.14 23.92
CA GLU A 4 -40.17 56.60 22.65
C GLU A 4 -39.94 55.83 21.34
N ASN A 5 -41.07 55.71 20.63
CA ASN A 5 -41.26 55.48 19.20
C ASN A 5 -40.54 56.52 18.32
N LYS A 6 -40.07 56.05 17.15
CA LYS A 6 -40.25 56.77 15.88
C LYS A 6 -40.81 55.81 14.83
N ASN A 7 -42.09 56.00 14.51
CA ASN A 7 -42.77 55.40 13.37
C ASN A 7 -42.39 56.11 12.07
N GLY A 8 -42.32 55.36 10.98
CA GLY A 8 -42.39 55.84 9.60
C GLY A 8 -43.25 54.87 8.78
N CYS A 9 -44.36 55.36 8.27
CA CYS A 9 -45.45 54.65 7.57
C CYS A 9 -45.10 54.29 6.12
N THR A 10 -45.52 53.13 5.60
CA THR A 10 -45.97 52.96 4.20
C THR A 10 -46.99 51.82 4.07
N SER A 11 -47.98 52.05 3.21
CA SER A 11 -49.15 51.24 2.88
C SER A 11 -48.81 49.82 2.34
N LYS A 12 -49.48 48.79 2.85
CA LYS A 12 -49.36 47.40 2.37
C LYS A 12 -50.06 47.22 1.02
N PHE A 13 -49.33 47.42 -0.09
CA PHE A 13 -49.73 46.84 -1.38
C PHE A 13 -49.63 45.30 -1.30
N ARG A 14 -50.76 44.60 -1.42
CA ARG A 14 -50.80 43.13 -1.48
C ARG A 14 -50.65 42.69 -2.93
N TYR A 15 -49.45 42.25 -3.32
CA TYR A 15 -49.23 41.70 -4.66
C TYR A 15 -49.67 40.24 -4.74
N LYS A 16 -50.00 39.73 -5.93
CA LYS A 16 -50.23 38.29 -6.15
C LYS A 16 -48.94 37.61 -6.58
N CYS A 17 -48.68 36.41 -6.05
CA CYS A 17 -47.53 35.58 -6.40
C CYS A 17 -47.66 35.09 -7.83
N GLN A 18 -46.69 35.42 -8.69
CA GLN A 18 -46.71 35.05 -10.11
C GLN A 18 -46.57 33.54 -10.37
N ILE A 19 -46.36 32.73 -9.32
CA ILE A 19 -46.15 31.28 -9.42
C ILE A 19 -47.43 30.53 -9.03
N CYS A 20 -48.10 30.93 -7.95
CA CYS A 20 -49.25 30.20 -7.39
C CYS A 20 -50.41 31.09 -6.94
N ASP A 21 -50.36 32.38 -7.25
CA ASP A 21 -51.40 33.40 -7.01
C ASP A 21 -51.73 33.72 -5.53
N GLU A 22 -51.02 33.11 -4.58
CA GLU A 22 -51.06 33.49 -3.16
C GLU A 22 -50.57 34.93 -2.95
N ILE A 23 -51.02 35.60 -1.88
CA ILE A 23 -50.56 36.94 -1.53
C ILE A 23 -49.04 36.95 -1.30
N ALA A 24 -48.36 37.91 -1.92
CA ALA A 24 -46.93 38.17 -1.83
C ALA A 24 -46.70 39.58 -1.30
N GLU A 25 -45.72 39.71 -0.41
CA GLU A 25 -45.39 40.99 0.23
C GLU A 25 -44.39 41.81 -0.59
N HIS A 26 -43.46 41.16 -1.29
CA HIS A 26 -42.41 41.81 -2.09
C HIS A 26 -41.76 40.84 -3.09
N SER A 27 -40.95 41.38 -4.01
CA SER A 27 -40.14 40.58 -4.94
C SER A 27 -39.06 39.78 -4.19
N ASN A 28 -38.87 38.53 -4.59
CA ASN A 28 -37.82 37.64 -4.07
C ASN A 28 -37.18 36.89 -5.23
N TYR A 29 -35.86 36.91 -5.28
CA TYR A 29 -35.07 36.28 -6.34
C TYR A 29 -35.45 36.74 -7.76
N GLY A 30 -35.96 37.96 -7.94
CA GLY A 30 -36.29 38.51 -9.27
C GLY A 30 -37.77 38.43 -9.67
N ALA A 31 -38.60 37.72 -8.91
CA ALA A 31 -40.05 37.62 -9.17
C ALA A 31 -40.89 37.97 -7.94
N ILE A 32 -42.11 38.46 -8.14
CA ILE A 32 -43.09 38.64 -7.06
C ILE A 32 -43.62 37.26 -6.68
N CYS A 33 -43.19 36.75 -5.52
CA CYS A 33 -43.59 35.43 -5.06
C CYS A 33 -43.88 35.38 -3.55
N CYS A 34 -44.79 34.48 -3.16
CA CYS A 34 -45.12 34.26 -1.76
C CYS A 34 -43.98 33.53 -1.02
N SER A 35 -44.04 33.53 0.31
CA SER A 35 -43.03 32.92 1.19
C SER A 35 -42.77 31.44 0.87
N ALA A 36 -43.82 30.69 0.54
CA ALA A 36 -43.70 29.28 0.19
C ALA A 36 -42.95 29.05 -1.14
N CYS A 37 -43.24 29.84 -2.18
CA CYS A 37 -42.54 29.76 -3.47
C CYS A 37 -41.09 30.26 -3.37
N LYS A 38 -40.82 31.28 -2.55
CA LYS A 38 -39.46 31.72 -2.19
C LYS A 38 -38.64 30.58 -1.57
N ILE A 39 -39.17 29.92 -0.54
CA ILE A 39 -38.45 28.83 0.14
C ILE A 39 -38.27 27.63 -0.78
N PHE A 40 -39.31 27.30 -1.55
CA PHE A 40 -39.27 26.23 -2.53
C PHE A 40 -38.15 26.46 -3.55
N PHE A 41 -38.08 27.65 -4.15
CA PHE A 41 -37.05 28.00 -5.13
C PHE A 41 -35.65 27.92 -4.52
N ARG A 42 -35.43 28.51 -3.32
CA ARG A 42 -34.14 28.45 -2.63
C ARG A 42 -33.63 27.01 -2.41
N ARG A 43 -34.52 26.07 -2.09
CA ARG A 43 -34.16 24.67 -1.79
C ARG A 43 -33.97 23.81 -3.03
N ASN A 44 -34.58 24.18 -4.15
CA ASN A 44 -34.75 23.29 -5.28
C ASN A 44 -34.28 23.88 -6.62
N ALA A 45 -33.82 25.13 -6.66
CA ALA A 45 -33.32 25.81 -7.87
C ALA A 45 -32.26 25.01 -8.66
N MET A 46 -31.47 24.18 -7.97
CA MET A 46 -30.41 23.35 -8.58
C MET A 46 -30.80 21.87 -8.73
N LYS A 47 -32.05 21.49 -8.42
CA LYS A 47 -32.50 20.10 -8.51
C LYS A 47 -33.22 19.85 -9.83
N GLN A 48 -33.02 18.66 -10.40
CA GLN A 48 -33.79 18.20 -11.55
C GLN A 48 -34.97 17.35 -11.05
N PHE A 49 -36.19 17.77 -11.39
CA PHE A 49 -37.39 16.97 -11.15
C PHE A 49 -37.98 16.48 -12.48
N ARG A 50 -38.61 15.30 -12.46
CA ARG A 50 -39.41 14.80 -13.58
C ARG A 50 -40.90 15.01 -13.27
N CYS A 51 -41.65 15.48 -14.26
CA CYS A 51 -43.10 15.52 -14.16
C CYS A 51 -43.68 14.13 -14.42
N ASN A 52 -44.66 13.71 -13.62
CA ASN A 52 -45.37 12.44 -13.81
C ASN A 52 -46.54 12.56 -14.80
N TRP A 53 -46.69 13.72 -15.44
CA TRP A 53 -47.73 14.06 -16.43
C TRP A 53 -47.07 14.81 -17.61
N ASN A 54 -47.84 15.65 -18.33
CA ASN A 54 -47.42 16.26 -19.60
C ASN A 54 -46.57 17.55 -19.45
N ASN A 55 -45.79 17.69 -18.37
CA ASN A 55 -44.98 18.91 -18.08
C ASN A 55 -45.76 20.25 -18.08
N ASN A 56 -47.08 20.20 -17.95
CA ASN A 56 -47.98 21.36 -17.99
C ASN A 56 -48.98 21.37 -16.82
N CYS A 57 -48.57 20.90 -15.64
CA CYS A 57 -49.43 20.89 -14.46
C CYS A 57 -49.76 22.31 -14.02
N GLU A 58 -51.05 22.57 -13.74
CA GLU A 58 -51.50 23.84 -13.21
C GLU A 58 -50.97 24.06 -11.78
N ILE A 59 -50.36 25.22 -11.53
CA ILE A 59 -49.78 25.59 -10.24
C ILE A 59 -50.63 26.69 -9.59
N SER A 60 -51.40 26.33 -8.56
CA SER A 60 -52.17 27.22 -7.69
C SER A 60 -51.78 27.00 -6.22
N VAL A 61 -52.36 27.79 -5.30
CA VAL A 61 -52.12 27.63 -3.85
C VAL A 61 -52.35 26.19 -3.37
N ASN A 62 -53.38 25.53 -3.94
CA ASN A 62 -53.77 24.18 -3.56
C ASN A 62 -52.98 23.11 -4.31
N THR A 63 -52.56 23.34 -5.56
CA THR A 63 -51.91 22.30 -6.39
C THR A 63 -50.39 22.39 -6.44
N ARG A 64 -49.78 23.47 -5.92
CA ARG A 64 -48.31 23.69 -5.97
C ARG A 64 -47.45 22.63 -5.27
N HIS A 65 -48.02 21.71 -4.51
CA HIS A 65 -47.25 20.61 -3.91
C HIS A 65 -47.28 19.33 -4.76
N VAL A 66 -48.17 19.25 -5.75
CA VAL A 66 -48.43 18.05 -6.56
C VAL A 66 -47.29 17.77 -7.55
N CYS A 67 -46.74 18.80 -8.19
CA CYS A 67 -45.66 18.64 -9.17
C CYS A 67 -44.52 19.64 -8.96
N SER A 68 -43.44 19.16 -8.33
CA SER A 68 -42.23 19.95 -8.11
C SER A 68 -41.52 20.35 -9.41
N ALA A 69 -41.64 19.55 -10.48
CA ALA A 69 -41.07 19.85 -11.79
C ALA A 69 -41.73 21.06 -12.44
N CYS A 70 -43.07 21.04 -12.60
CA CYS A 70 -43.81 22.16 -13.18
C CYS A 70 -43.77 23.42 -12.30
N ARG A 71 -43.72 23.26 -10.96
CA ARG A 71 -43.54 24.41 -10.07
C ARG A 71 -42.18 25.07 -10.23
N LEU A 72 -41.10 24.28 -10.31
CA LEU A 72 -39.76 24.82 -10.51
C LEU A 72 -39.62 25.47 -11.89
N LYS A 73 -40.19 24.83 -12.93
CA LYS A 73 -40.28 25.42 -14.27
C LYS A 73 -40.98 26.78 -14.24
N LYS A 74 -42.15 26.89 -13.61
CA LYS A 74 -42.89 28.16 -13.48
C LYS A 74 -42.12 29.23 -12.69
N CYS A 75 -41.30 28.84 -11.71
CA CYS A 75 -40.40 29.79 -11.03
C CYS A 75 -39.35 30.38 -12.00
N LEU A 76 -38.71 29.54 -12.80
CA LEU A 76 -37.69 29.96 -13.77
C LEU A 76 -38.30 30.78 -14.91
N ASP A 77 -39.47 30.38 -15.42
CA ASP A 77 -40.21 31.11 -16.47
C ASP A 77 -40.60 32.53 -16.01
N ASN A 78 -40.84 32.71 -14.70
CA ASN A 78 -41.11 34.01 -14.09
C ASN A 78 -39.82 34.75 -13.66
N ARG A 79 -38.67 34.40 -14.23
CA ARG A 79 -37.37 35.06 -14.01
C ARG A 79 -36.87 35.02 -12.56
N MET A 80 -37.23 33.96 -11.81
CA MET A 80 -36.53 33.72 -10.55
C MET A 80 -35.09 33.30 -10.83
N ASP A 81 -34.14 34.08 -10.34
CA ASP A 81 -32.72 33.94 -10.60
C ASP A 81 -32.00 33.21 -9.46
N ILE A 82 -31.31 32.13 -9.83
CA ILE A 82 -30.49 31.30 -8.96
C ILE A 82 -29.30 32.11 -8.40
N GLY A 83 -28.76 33.06 -9.16
CA GLY A 83 -27.66 33.94 -8.75
C GLY A 83 -28.00 34.77 -7.50
N LEU A 84 -29.26 35.18 -7.36
CA LEU A 84 -29.74 35.96 -6.21
C LEU A 84 -29.87 35.15 -4.90
N ILE A 85 -29.77 33.82 -4.96
CA ILE A 85 -29.70 32.97 -3.76
C ILE A 85 -28.33 33.12 -3.09
N ARG A 86 -27.25 33.19 -3.88
CA ARG A 86 -25.86 33.27 -3.40
C ARG A 86 -25.56 34.61 -2.73
N SER A 87 -26.10 35.71 -3.25
CA SER A 87 -25.91 37.07 -2.70
C SER A 87 -26.62 37.32 -1.37
N CYS A 88 -27.70 36.59 -1.05
CA CYS A 88 -28.37 36.67 0.25
C CYS A 88 -27.59 35.96 1.37
N LEU A 89 -26.85 34.91 1.04
CA LEU A 89 -26.07 34.13 2.01
C LEU A 89 -24.82 34.90 2.48
N SER A 90 -24.21 35.73 1.63
CA SER A 90 -23.05 36.56 1.98
C SER A 90 -23.38 37.70 2.95
N LYS A 91 -24.54 38.37 2.79
CA LYS A 91 -25.00 39.44 3.69
C LYS A 91 -25.26 38.95 5.13
N SER A 92 -25.67 37.69 5.29
CA SER A 92 -25.90 37.09 6.62
C SER A 92 -24.60 36.79 7.41
N LYS A 93 -23.45 36.63 6.72
CA LYS A 93 -22.14 36.37 7.35
C LYS A 93 -21.48 37.67 7.87
N GLN A 94 -21.71 38.82 7.23
CA GLN A 94 -21.16 40.11 7.64
C GLN A 94 -21.78 40.65 8.96
N ALA A 95 -23.04 40.32 9.25
CA ALA A 95 -23.70 40.72 10.50
C ALA A 95 -23.14 40.02 11.75
N LYS A 96 -22.51 38.85 11.62
CA LYS A 96 -21.91 38.09 12.73
C LYS A 96 -20.46 38.49 13.05
N GLN A 97 -19.74 39.16 12.13
CA GLN A 97 -18.33 39.53 12.29
C GLN A 97 -18.08 40.89 12.97
N LYS A 98 -19.11 41.73 13.15
CA LYS A 98 -18.97 43.05 13.82
C LYS A 98 -18.83 42.98 15.36
N LYS A 99 -18.93 41.80 15.99
CA LYS A 99 -18.82 41.65 17.46
C LYS A 99 -17.43 41.23 17.96
N THR A 100 -16.44 40.96 17.11
CA THR A 100 -15.15 40.36 17.51
C THR A 100 -13.90 41.09 17.02
N LYS A 101 -14.00 42.36 16.60
CA LYS A 101 -12.84 43.21 16.27
C LYS A 101 -12.61 44.30 17.33
N ILE A 102 -12.23 43.89 18.53
CA ILE A 102 -11.42 44.70 19.45
C ILE A 102 -10.35 43.73 19.93
N VAL A 103 -9.11 44.19 19.99
CA VAL A 103 -7.88 43.48 20.39
C VAL A 103 -7.00 43.03 19.20
N GLN A 104 -5.87 43.75 19.12
CA GLN A 104 -4.57 43.42 18.52
C GLN A 104 -4.27 43.82 17.06
N SER A 105 -3.90 45.09 16.90
CA SER A 105 -2.66 45.55 16.23
C SER A 105 -1.43 44.95 16.96
N SER A 106 -0.24 44.67 16.41
CA SER A 106 0.61 45.40 15.45
C SER A 106 1.91 44.61 15.23
N ILE A 107 2.36 44.35 13.99
CA ILE A 107 3.79 44.19 13.58
C ILE A 107 3.89 44.62 12.09
N PRO A 108 4.92 45.40 11.66
CA PRO A 108 4.99 45.96 10.32
C PRO A 108 5.71 45.02 9.34
N THR A 109 5.08 44.70 8.21
CA THR A 109 5.73 44.07 7.05
C THR A 109 5.99 45.13 5.97
N SER A 110 7.25 45.21 5.55
CA SER A 110 7.70 45.91 4.35
C SER A 110 6.92 45.40 3.13
N ASN A 111 6.18 46.30 2.51
CA ASN A 111 5.45 46.06 1.27
C ASN A 111 6.45 45.85 0.11
N VAL A 112 6.66 44.59 -0.28
CA VAL A 112 6.99 44.26 -1.67
C VAL A 112 5.71 43.72 -2.29
N LEU A 113 4.90 44.63 -2.82
CA LEU A 113 3.74 44.30 -3.65
C LEU A 113 4.25 43.74 -4.97
N ILE A 114 4.20 42.41 -5.14
CA ILE A 114 4.23 41.81 -6.48
C ILE A 114 2.83 42.01 -7.06
N PRO A 115 2.67 42.67 -8.23
CA PRO A 115 1.36 42.96 -8.78
C PRO A 115 0.67 41.66 -9.21
N THR A 116 -0.47 41.32 -8.60
CA THR A 116 -1.45 40.43 -9.23
C THR A 116 -1.96 41.14 -10.48
N LEU A 117 -1.56 40.67 -11.67
CA LEU A 117 -2.17 41.12 -12.91
C LEU A 117 -3.68 40.84 -12.83
N ASN A 118 -4.49 41.89 -12.81
CA ASN A 118 -5.85 41.82 -13.31
C ASN A 118 -5.76 41.55 -14.83
N LEU A 119 -5.78 40.28 -15.22
CA LEU A 119 -5.69 39.80 -16.61
C LEU A 119 -6.94 40.15 -17.47
N LEU A 120 -7.83 41.04 -17.01
CA LEU A 120 -9.15 41.24 -17.65
C LEU A 120 -9.22 42.39 -18.65
N HIS A 121 -8.24 43.29 -18.72
CA HIS A 121 -8.38 44.51 -19.51
C HIS A 121 -7.77 44.47 -20.93
N SER A 122 -7.21 43.33 -21.36
CA SER A 122 -6.56 43.24 -22.69
C SER A 122 -6.49 41.82 -23.26
N ASP A 123 -7.48 40.96 -23.01
CA ASP A 123 -7.30 39.53 -23.23
C ASP A 123 -8.19 38.96 -24.35
N GLU A 124 -7.57 38.51 -25.45
CA GLU A 124 -8.20 37.81 -26.58
C GLU A 124 -8.52 36.33 -26.27
N SER A 125 -8.67 35.98 -24.98
CA SER A 125 -8.76 34.60 -24.54
C SER A 125 -10.18 34.04 -24.62
N ASN A 126 -10.32 32.76 -25.04
CA ASN A 126 -11.60 32.03 -25.06
C ASN A 126 -12.11 31.62 -23.66
N PHE A 127 -11.64 32.27 -22.61
CA PHE A 127 -12.04 31.98 -21.23
C PHE A 127 -13.26 32.79 -20.83
N SER A 128 -14.22 32.12 -20.21
CA SER A 128 -15.34 32.82 -19.57
C SER A 128 -14.87 33.55 -18.30
N ILE A 129 -15.62 34.58 -17.89
CA ILE A 129 -15.38 35.34 -16.65
C ILE A 129 -15.33 34.40 -15.43
N GLU A 130 -16.19 33.37 -15.40
CA GLU A 130 -16.20 32.40 -14.31
C GLU A 130 -14.91 31.56 -14.25
N GLN A 131 -14.37 31.16 -15.41
CA GLN A 131 -13.12 30.41 -15.48
C GLN A 131 -11.92 31.26 -15.05
N TRP A 132 -11.89 32.54 -15.44
CA TRP A 132 -10.87 33.47 -14.97
C TRP A 132 -10.94 33.69 -13.45
N ASN A 133 -12.15 33.79 -12.90
CA ASN A 133 -12.34 33.89 -11.46
C ASN A 133 -11.85 32.63 -10.74
N SER A 134 -12.11 31.43 -11.28
CA SER A 134 -11.61 30.17 -10.70
C SER A 134 -10.08 30.11 -10.69
N ILE A 135 -9.42 30.48 -11.79
CA ILE A 135 -7.96 30.55 -11.87
C ILE A 135 -7.41 31.58 -10.86
N SER A 136 -8.01 32.77 -10.81
CA SER A 136 -7.58 33.85 -9.90
C SER A 136 -7.73 33.46 -8.42
N ASN A 137 -8.87 32.86 -8.05
CA ASN A 137 -9.11 32.37 -6.69
C ASN A 137 -8.11 31.29 -6.29
N LEU A 138 -7.81 30.36 -7.21
CA LEU A 138 -6.80 29.33 -6.98
C LEU A 138 -5.42 29.96 -6.75
N ILE A 139 -5.00 30.88 -7.62
CA ILE A 139 -3.72 31.59 -7.50
C ILE A 139 -3.62 32.30 -6.15
N HIS A 140 -4.64 33.09 -5.79
CA HIS A 140 -4.68 33.82 -4.52
C HIS A 140 -4.61 32.87 -3.31
N CYS A 141 -5.30 31.72 -3.37
CA CYS A 141 -5.23 30.72 -2.30
C CYS A 141 -3.81 30.17 -2.14
N TYR A 142 -3.14 29.84 -3.25
CA TYR A 142 -1.74 29.40 -3.23
C TYR A 142 -0.77 30.49 -2.76
N ASP A 143 -0.99 31.74 -3.13
CA ASP A 143 -0.08 32.83 -2.73
C ASP A 143 -0.24 33.16 -1.24
N GLN A 144 -1.46 33.04 -0.71
CA GLN A 144 -1.75 33.29 0.71
C GLN A 144 -1.33 32.14 1.62
N TYR A 145 -1.56 30.88 1.21
CA TYR A 145 -1.39 29.70 2.07
C TYR A 145 -0.30 28.73 1.60
N GLY A 146 0.36 29.01 0.47
CA GLY A 146 1.30 28.10 -0.16
C GLY A 146 2.62 27.92 0.59
N PRO A 147 3.34 26.83 0.28
CA PRO A 147 4.60 26.50 0.92
C PRO A 147 5.77 27.38 0.46
N PHE A 148 5.67 28.09 -0.67
CA PHE A 148 6.84 28.72 -1.31
C PHE A 148 7.56 29.75 -0.41
N LEU A 149 6.84 30.71 0.19
CA LEU A 149 7.45 31.76 1.00
C LEU A 149 8.17 31.19 2.24
N MET A 150 7.55 30.24 2.93
CA MET A 150 8.18 29.58 4.09
C MET A 150 9.36 28.71 3.67
N SER A 151 9.30 28.08 2.49
CA SER A 151 10.40 27.28 1.96
C SER A 151 11.58 28.17 1.56
N GLN A 152 11.31 29.38 1.05
CA GLN A 152 12.35 30.38 0.79
C GLN A 152 13.01 30.88 2.08
N GLN A 153 12.22 31.13 3.14
CA GLN A 153 12.74 31.48 4.46
C GLN A 153 13.62 30.35 5.02
N TYR A 154 13.15 29.09 4.93
CA TYR A 154 13.92 27.93 5.32
C TYR A 154 15.28 27.88 4.60
N VAL A 155 15.30 28.02 3.27
CA VAL A 155 16.56 28.04 2.51
C VAL A 155 17.47 29.18 2.96
N SER A 156 16.92 30.38 3.17
CA SER A 156 17.70 31.52 3.68
C SER A 156 18.35 31.21 5.03
N GLU A 157 17.60 30.66 5.99
CA GLU A 157 18.12 30.24 7.28
C GLU A 157 19.22 29.18 7.14
N GLN A 158 19.04 28.18 6.27
CA GLN A 158 20.06 27.15 6.03
C GLN A 158 21.33 27.74 5.40
N THR A 159 21.21 28.69 4.47
CA THR A 159 22.38 29.33 3.85
C THR A 159 23.19 30.19 4.82
N GLN A 160 22.56 30.74 5.86
CA GLN A 160 23.24 31.52 6.90
C GLN A 160 24.02 30.65 7.90
N LEU A 161 23.68 29.37 8.02
CA LEU A 161 24.37 28.45 8.93
C LEU A 161 25.74 28.02 8.38
N PRO A 162 26.71 27.66 9.24
CA PRO A 162 27.94 26.97 8.84
C PRO A 162 27.65 25.66 8.11
N THR A 163 28.45 25.32 7.09
CA THR A 163 28.27 24.14 6.22
C THR A 163 28.07 22.83 6.98
N LYS A 164 28.78 22.64 8.11
CA LYS A 164 28.68 21.44 8.95
C LYS A 164 27.33 21.23 9.65
N ILE A 165 26.52 22.28 9.78
CA ILE A 165 25.22 22.21 10.48
C ILE A 165 24.03 22.56 9.58
N ARG A 166 24.25 22.81 8.29
CA ARG A 166 23.19 22.97 7.30
C ARG A 166 22.45 21.65 7.09
N TYR A 167 21.16 21.76 6.79
CA TYR A 167 20.31 20.70 6.29
C TYR A 167 20.34 19.41 7.14
N LYS A 168 20.44 19.51 8.47
CA LYS A 168 20.35 18.33 9.34
C LYS A 168 19.11 17.50 9.01
N THR A 169 19.20 16.19 9.17
CA THR A 169 18.13 15.21 8.94
C THR A 169 16.78 15.63 9.54
N SER A 170 16.78 16.10 10.79
CA SER A 170 15.58 16.60 11.47
C SER A 170 15.01 17.90 10.87
N SER A 171 15.88 18.74 10.31
CA SER A 171 15.52 19.99 9.62
C SER A 171 14.83 19.69 8.28
N ILE A 172 15.41 18.79 7.49
CA ILE A 172 14.82 18.38 6.21
C ILE A 172 13.48 17.65 6.42
N ASN A 173 13.37 16.77 7.41
CA ASN A 173 12.10 16.12 7.75
C ASN A 173 11.02 17.13 8.14
N LYS A 174 11.37 18.14 8.95
CA LYS A 174 10.46 19.26 9.27
C LYS A 174 10.05 20.03 8.02
N PHE A 175 10.98 20.30 7.12
CA PHE A 175 10.68 20.97 5.85
C PHE A 175 9.61 20.23 5.04
N TYR A 176 9.80 18.93 4.77
CA TYR A 176 8.82 18.12 4.02
C TYR A 176 7.46 18.03 4.73
N ALA A 177 7.46 17.88 6.06
CA ALA A 177 6.23 17.85 6.86
C ALA A 177 5.47 19.19 6.78
N LEU A 178 6.18 20.32 6.87
CA LEU A 178 5.58 21.65 6.75
C LEU A 178 4.98 21.87 5.36
N VAL A 179 5.69 21.47 4.29
CA VAL A 179 5.19 21.60 2.91
C VAL A 179 3.88 20.83 2.75
N TYR A 180 3.82 19.59 3.24
CA TYR A 180 2.60 18.78 3.26
C TYR A 180 1.44 19.49 3.97
N MET A 181 1.68 20.00 5.18
CA MET A 181 0.67 20.72 5.97
C MET A 181 0.13 21.97 5.27
N LYS A 182 1.01 22.75 4.59
CA LYS A 182 0.58 23.94 3.84
C LYS A 182 -0.26 23.58 2.61
N ILE A 183 0.10 22.53 1.89
CA ILE A 183 -0.68 22.07 0.75
C ILE A 183 -2.06 21.58 1.21
N GLN A 184 -2.13 20.83 2.31
CA GLN A 184 -3.42 20.47 2.92
C GLN A 184 -4.25 21.71 3.28
N GLN A 185 -3.62 22.74 3.86
CA GLN A 185 -4.30 23.99 4.22
C GLN A 185 -4.88 24.73 3.01
N ILE A 186 -4.16 24.79 1.88
CA ILE A 186 -4.65 25.38 0.62
C ILE A 186 -5.97 24.72 0.22
N PHE A 187 -6.01 23.38 0.23
CA PHE A 187 -7.19 22.66 -0.17
C PHE A 187 -8.34 22.78 0.82
N GLU A 188 -8.06 22.77 2.12
CA GLU A 188 -9.08 23.04 3.12
C GLU A 188 -9.68 24.44 2.99
N LYS A 189 -8.98 25.40 2.38
CA LYS A 189 -9.48 26.76 2.12
C LYS A 189 -10.06 26.96 0.72
N ASN A 190 -9.94 25.97 -0.16
CA ASN A 190 -10.48 26.03 -1.51
C ASN A 190 -12.02 25.95 -1.49
N ASP A 191 -12.68 26.79 -2.30
CA ASP A 191 -14.14 26.90 -2.33
C ASP A 191 -14.83 25.62 -2.83
N ASP A 192 -14.21 24.93 -3.81
CA ASP A 192 -14.73 23.66 -4.31
C ASP A 192 -14.67 22.58 -3.23
N TYR A 193 -13.58 22.53 -2.46
CA TYR A 193 -13.49 21.62 -1.31
C TYR A 193 -14.53 21.94 -0.22
N GLN A 194 -14.78 23.21 0.06
CA GLN A 194 -15.80 23.63 1.04
C GLN A 194 -17.24 23.38 0.56
N SER A 195 -17.44 23.28 -0.76
CA SER A 195 -18.75 22.95 -1.34
C SER A 195 -19.13 21.46 -1.18
N LEU A 196 -18.14 20.59 -0.93
CA LEU A 196 -18.32 19.15 -0.80
C LEU A 196 -18.97 18.74 0.53
N CYS A 197 -19.66 17.59 0.51
CA CYS A 197 -20.22 17.01 1.72
C CYS A 197 -19.12 16.49 2.67
N SER A 198 -19.45 16.22 3.94
CA SER A 198 -18.49 15.71 4.93
C SER A 198 -17.85 14.38 4.52
N GLN A 199 -18.59 13.50 3.85
CA GLN A 199 -18.10 12.19 3.41
C GLN A 199 -17.07 12.32 2.27
N ASP A 200 -17.31 13.23 1.32
CA ASP A 200 -16.41 13.49 0.19
C ASP A 200 -15.14 14.18 0.65
N ARG A 201 -15.25 15.14 1.57
CA ARG A 201 -14.09 15.79 2.21
C ARG A 201 -13.20 14.79 2.95
N ALA A 202 -13.79 13.87 3.72
CA ALA A 202 -13.04 12.82 4.42
C ALA A 202 -12.35 11.84 3.44
N SER A 203 -12.96 11.58 2.29
CA SER A 203 -12.39 10.70 1.27
C SER A 203 -11.17 11.33 0.58
N LEU A 204 -11.16 12.66 0.41
CA LEU A 204 -10.05 13.41 -0.17
C LEU A 204 -8.82 13.47 0.75
N THR A 205 -9.02 13.51 2.07
CA THR A 205 -7.95 13.78 3.04
C THR A 205 -6.84 12.72 3.14
N HIS A 206 -7.03 11.48 2.66
CA HIS A 206 -6.04 10.42 2.87
C HIS A 206 -5.18 10.09 1.63
N ARG A 207 -5.77 9.97 0.43
CA ARG A 207 -5.01 9.56 -0.78
C ARG A 207 -4.72 10.73 -1.72
N ALA A 208 -5.70 11.60 -1.94
CA ALA A 208 -5.57 12.66 -2.94
C ALA A 208 -4.66 13.81 -2.45
N VAL A 209 -4.70 14.13 -1.14
CA VAL A 209 -3.74 15.06 -0.51
C VAL A 209 -2.30 14.61 -0.76
N LYS A 210 -2.03 13.30 -0.72
CA LYS A 210 -0.67 12.77 -0.85
C LYS A 210 -0.09 12.96 -2.24
N HIS A 211 -0.86 12.63 -3.29
CA HIS A 211 -0.44 12.84 -4.67
C HIS A 211 -0.25 14.32 -4.98
N ALA A 212 -1.23 15.15 -4.58
CA ALA A 212 -1.14 16.60 -4.75
C ALA A 212 0.06 17.20 -4.01
N SER A 213 0.32 16.76 -2.77
CA SER A 213 1.48 17.20 -1.98
C SER A 213 2.81 16.73 -2.56
N GLY A 214 2.88 15.50 -3.08
CA GLY A 214 4.09 14.98 -3.73
C GLY A 214 4.48 15.81 -4.95
N TYR A 215 3.51 16.09 -5.84
CA TYR A 215 3.73 16.95 -7.00
C TYR A 215 4.07 18.39 -6.59
N ALA A 216 3.32 18.98 -5.67
CA ALA A 216 3.58 20.34 -5.19
C ALA A 216 4.95 20.50 -4.52
N THR A 217 5.40 19.47 -3.79
CA THR A 217 6.74 19.44 -3.21
C THR A 217 7.81 19.49 -4.31
N ALA A 218 7.62 18.74 -5.41
CA ALA A 218 8.53 18.78 -6.55
C ALA A 218 8.56 20.16 -7.21
N VAL A 219 7.42 20.86 -7.32
CA VAL A 219 7.35 22.25 -7.80
C VAL A 219 8.18 23.18 -6.92
N VAL A 220 8.00 23.13 -5.60
CA VAL A 220 8.75 23.98 -4.65
C VAL A 220 10.26 23.71 -4.71
N ILE A 221 10.65 22.44 -4.75
CA ILE A 221 12.06 22.04 -4.85
C ILE A 221 12.67 22.56 -6.16
N LYS A 222 11.92 22.54 -7.26
CA LYS A 222 12.36 23.07 -8.56
C LYS A 222 12.54 24.59 -8.50
N GLN A 223 11.54 25.31 -7.99
CA GLN A 223 11.58 26.78 -7.88
C GLN A 223 12.78 27.26 -7.03
N LEU A 224 13.10 26.53 -5.97
CA LEU A 224 14.19 26.86 -5.05
C LEU A 224 15.53 26.22 -5.44
N LYS A 225 15.58 25.43 -6.52
CA LYS A 225 16.77 24.70 -6.98
C LYS A 225 17.44 23.87 -5.88
N LEU A 226 16.63 23.30 -5.00
CA LEU A 226 17.13 22.59 -3.81
C LEU A 226 17.90 21.31 -4.14
N TYR A 227 17.59 20.64 -5.26
CA TYR A 227 18.34 19.46 -5.72
C TYR A 227 19.65 19.80 -6.41
N ASP A 228 19.90 21.07 -6.73
CA ASP A 228 21.18 21.54 -7.24
C ASP A 228 22.17 21.76 -6.08
N ASP A 229 21.69 21.91 -4.84
CA ASP A 229 22.51 21.94 -3.63
C ASP A 229 22.95 20.51 -3.25
N PRO A 230 24.26 20.18 -3.35
CA PRO A 230 24.75 18.83 -3.11
C PRO A 230 24.51 18.34 -1.67
N LEU A 231 24.50 19.24 -0.68
CA LEU A 231 24.29 18.88 0.72
C LEU A 231 22.82 18.52 0.96
N PHE A 232 21.90 19.35 0.45
CA PHE A 232 20.47 19.07 0.57
C PHE A 232 20.12 17.76 -0.15
N PHE A 233 20.66 17.53 -1.35
CA PHE A 233 20.41 16.31 -2.09
C PHE A 233 20.95 15.08 -1.37
N LYS A 234 22.21 15.10 -0.92
CA LYS A 234 22.85 13.97 -0.24
C LYS A 234 22.16 13.61 1.07
N ILE A 235 21.69 14.59 1.84
CA ILE A 235 20.97 14.31 3.10
C ILE A 235 19.53 13.86 2.81
N SER A 236 18.90 14.37 1.75
CA SER A 236 17.61 13.84 1.29
C SER A 236 17.73 12.39 0.77
N GLU A 237 18.84 12.05 0.13
CA GLU A 237 19.18 10.67 -0.29
C GLU A 237 19.42 9.76 0.90
N PHE A 238 20.08 10.26 1.94
CA PHE A 238 20.18 9.54 3.22
C PHE A 238 18.79 9.30 3.85
N LEU A 239 17.88 10.28 3.77
CA LEU A 239 16.55 10.21 4.37
C LEU A 239 15.55 9.30 3.65
N PHE A 240 15.57 9.30 2.32
CA PHE A 240 14.53 8.65 1.51
C PHE A 240 15.06 7.50 0.64
N ASN A 241 16.38 7.26 0.64
CA ASN A 241 17.16 6.37 -0.22
C ASN A 241 17.47 6.94 -1.63
N SER A 242 18.48 6.35 -2.28
CA SER A 242 18.98 6.78 -3.60
C SER A 242 17.98 6.54 -4.74
N HIS A 243 17.18 5.48 -4.67
CA HIS A 243 16.16 5.18 -5.68
C HIS A 243 15.03 6.21 -5.69
N VAL A 244 14.46 6.52 -4.51
CA VAL A 244 13.43 7.54 -4.33
C VAL A 244 13.97 8.90 -4.75
N MET A 245 15.21 9.23 -4.39
CA MET A 245 15.80 10.51 -4.78
C MET A 245 16.15 10.60 -6.27
N THR A 246 16.49 9.49 -6.91
CA THR A 246 16.66 9.43 -8.36
C THR A 246 15.31 9.67 -9.06
N SER A 247 14.26 8.96 -8.64
CA SER A 247 12.89 9.16 -9.13
C SER A 247 12.38 10.59 -8.87
N ALA A 248 12.69 11.16 -7.69
CA ALA A 248 12.33 12.53 -7.33
C ALA A 248 13.07 13.59 -8.16
N ARG A 249 14.35 13.36 -8.49
CA ARG A 249 15.12 14.22 -9.38
C ARG A 249 14.58 14.16 -10.82
N SER A 250 14.21 12.97 -11.31
CA SER A 250 13.52 12.82 -12.61
C SER A 250 12.17 13.51 -12.61
N LEU A 251 11.38 13.40 -11.55
CA LEU A 251 10.15 14.18 -11.41
C LEU A 251 10.42 15.68 -11.52
N ASN A 252 11.42 16.18 -10.79
CA ASN A 252 11.78 17.60 -10.78
C ASN A 252 12.16 18.13 -12.18
N SER A 253 12.83 17.32 -13.00
CA SER A 253 13.17 17.72 -14.37
C SER A 253 11.95 17.84 -15.28
N TYR A 254 10.91 17.02 -15.08
CA TYR A 254 9.68 17.02 -15.89
C TYR A 254 8.57 17.97 -15.40
N VAL A 255 8.63 18.48 -14.17
CA VAL A 255 7.69 19.51 -13.68
C VAL A 255 7.80 20.75 -14.58
N ASP A 256 6.67 21.33 -14.99
CA ASP A 256 6.66 22.50 -15.88
C ASP A 256 7.24 23.75 -15.16
N GLU A 257 7.77 24.72 -15.91
CA GLU A 257 8.25 26.00 -15.35
C GLU A 257 7.10 26.96 -15.04
N ASP A 258 5.94 26.77 -15.66
CA ASP A 258 4.75 27.58 -15.47
C ASP A 258 4.06 27.27 -14.13
N LEU A 259 4.12 28.23 -13.22
CA LEU A 259 3.55 28.10 -11.87
C LEU A 259 2.02 28.06 -11.88
N THR A 260 1.36 28.79 -12.75
CA THR A 260 -0.11 28.81 -12.82
C THR A 260 -0.61 27.47 -13.33
N PHE A 261 0.04 26.93 -14.36
CA PHE A 261 -0.26 25.58 -14.85
C PHE A 261 -0.03 24.52 -13.76
N ASN A 262 1.10 24.57 -13.05
CA ASN A 262 1.37 23.65 -11.96
C ASN A 262 0.33 23.76 -10.81
N LYS A 263 -0.12 24.96 -10.46
CA LYS A 263 -1.20 25.16 -9.47
C LYS A 263 -2.50 24.46 -9.91
N LEU A 264 -2.87 24.60 -11.19
CA LEU A 264 -4.04 23.92 -11.77
C LEU A 264 -3.90 22.39 -11.76
N VAL A 265 -2.71 21.87 -12.09
CA VAL A 265 -2.40 20.44 -12.01
C VAL A 265 -2.51 19.92 -10.59
N VAL A 266 -1.98 20.63 -9.60
CA VAL A 266 -2.05 20.23 -8.19
C VAL A 266 -3.50 20.21 -7.70
N ALA A 267 -4.35 21.15 -8.16
CA ALA A 267 -5.79 21.12 -7.90
C ALA A 267 -6.47 19.91 -8.55
N ALA A 268 -6.17 19.59 -9.81
CA ALA A 268 -6.69 18.41 -10.49
C ALA A 268 -6.30 17.11 -9.78
N LEU A 269 -5.03 16.98 -9.35
CA LEU A 269 -4.54 15.82 -8.60
C LEU A 269 -5.23 15.66 -7.24
N PHE A 270 -5.59 16.77 -6.59
CA PHE A 270 -6.30 16.72 -5.33
C PHE A 270 -7.73 16.21 -5.46
N PHE A 271 -8.43 16.50 -6.56
CA PHE A 271 -9.81 16.02 -6.77
C PHE A 271 -9.89 14.64 -7.46
N SER A 272 -8.77 13.91 -7.58
CA SER A 272 -8.63 12.65 -8.35
C SER A 272 -9.34 11.40 -7.80
N THR A 273 -10.40 11.57 -7.00
CA THR A 273 -11.18 10.45 -6.44
C THR A 273 -12.38 10.10 -7.32
N THR A 274 -12.75 8.81 -7.39
CA THR A 274 -13.80 8.29 -8.28
C THR A 274 -15.19 8.92 -8.07
N ARG A 275 -15.42 9.59 -6.94
CA ARG A 275 -16.69 10.27 -6.61
C ARG A 275 -16.73 11.75 -6.99
N ILE A 276 -15.58 12.36 -7.31
CA ILE A 276 -15.43 13.83 -7.44
C ILE A 276 -14.78 14.19 -8.80
N ILE A 277 -14.90 13.28 -9.78
CA ILE A 277 -14.32 13.42 -11.12
C ILE A 277 -14.77 14.71 -11.82
N SER A 278 -16.01 15.18 -11.56
CA SER A 278 -16.51 16.42 -12.19
C SER A 278 -15.71 17.68 -11.84
N ILE A 279 -15.17 17.78 -10.62
CA ILE A 279 -14.34 18.92 -10.21
C ILE A 279 -12.93 18.76 -10.78
N GLN A 280 -12.41 17.52 -10.79
CA GLN A 280 -11.13 17.21 -11.43
C GLN A 280 -11.16 17.59 -12.92
N ASP A 281 -12.19 17.19 -13.65
CA ASP A 281 -12.35 17.47 -15.08
C ASP A 281 -12.36 18.98 -15.36
N GLN A 282 -12.99 19.78 -14.50
CA GLN A 282 -12.97 21.23 -14.60
C GLN A 282 -11.55 21.79 -14.51
N TYR A 283 -10.75 21.34 -13.53
CA TYR A 283 -9.36 21.78 -13.39
C TYR A 283 -8.46 21.28 -14.53
N ILE A 284 -8.70 20.08 -15.06
CA ILE A 284 -8.00 19.56 -16.25
C ILE A 284 -8.34 20.40 -17.48
N GLU A 285 -9.61 20.72 -17.69
CA GLU A 285 -10.06 21.56 -18.81
C GLU A 285 -9.49 22.98 -18.70
N LEU A 286 -9.49 23.56 -17.50
CA LEU A 286 -8.86 24.85 -17.23
C LEU A 286 -7.35 24.82 -17.49
N ALA A 287 -6.66 23.76 -17.06
CA ALA A 287 -5.23 23.59 -17.31
C ALA A 287 -4.95 23.49 -18.81
N TRP A 288 -5.74 22.71 -19.56
CA TRP A 288 -5.59 22.59 -21.00
C TRP A 288 -5.85 23.91 -21.73
N LYS A 289 -6.98 24.58 -21.44
CA LYS A 289 -7.29 25.88 -22.02
C LYS A 289 -6.22 26.92 -21.70
N TYR A 290 -5.67 26.89 -20.48
CA TYR A 290 -4.65 27.83 -20.05
C TYR A 290 -3.37 27.65 -20.84
N MET A 291 -2.99 26.39 -21.10
CA MET A 291 -1.83 26.06 -21.91
C MET A 291 -2.01 26.49 -23.36
N VAL A 292 -3.16 26.20 -23.98
CA VAL A 292 -3.47 26.61 -25.36
C VAL A 292 -3.60 28.13 -25.50
N TYR A 293 -3.99 28.82 -24.45
CA TYR A 293 -4.01 30.28 -24.42
C TYR A 293 -2.59 30.87 -24.32
N LYS A 294 -1.75 30.33 -23.43
CA LYS A 294 -0.41 30.85 -23.19
C LYS A 294 0.61 30.41 -24.24
N HIS A 295 0.39 29.26 -24.85
CA HIS A 295 1.27 28.62 -25.81
C HIS A 295 0.46 28.17 -27.02
N ASP A 296 1.11 28.01 -28.17
CA ASP A 296 0.41 27.40 -29.32
C ASP A 296 -0.01 25.95 -29.02
N TYR A 297 -0.90 25.41 -29.87
CA TYR A 297 -1.41 24.04 -29.71
C TYR A 297 -0.29 22.99 -29.66
N ARG A 298 0.76 23.15 -30.47
CA ARG A 298 1.85 22.18 -30.59
C ARG A 298 2.69 22.12 -29.32
N HIS A 299 3.07 23.27 -28.77
CA HIS A 299 3.81 23.39 -27.51
C HIS A 299 2.94 22.95 -26.32
N SER A 300 1.64 23.23 -26.35
CA SER A 300 0.68 22.76 -25.35
C SER A 300 0.62 21.24 -25.27
N VAL A 301 0.58 20.55 -26.41
CA VAL A 301 0.63 19.07 -26.47
C VAL A 301 1.94 18.54 -25.87
N LEU A 302 3.09 19.13 -26.23
CA LEU A 302 4.39 18.69 -25.70
C LEU A 302 4.49 18.84 -24.18
N ARG A 303 4.03 19.98 -23.64
CA ARG A 303 4.00 20.23 -22.20
C ARG A 303 2.99 19.32 -21.49
N PHE A 304 1.87 19.00 -22.12
CA PHE A 304 0.92 18.01 -21.58
C PHE A 304 1.53 16.60 -21.53
N ILE A 305 2.32 16.19 -22.53
CA ILE A 305 3.07 14.92 -22.49
C ILE A 305 4.09 14.93 -21.35
N GLN A 306 4.79 16.06 -21.12
CA GLN A 306 5.68 16.22 -19.98
C GLN A 306 4.93 16.11 -18.65
N LEU A 307 3.72 16.68 -18.56
CA LEU A 307 2.84 16.52 -17.41
C LEU A 307 2.50 15.04 -17.16
N LEU A 308 2.17 14.26 -18.18
CA LEU A 308 1.88 12.83 -18.00
C LEU A 308 3.11 12.07 -17.47
N ARG A 309 4.31 12.43 -17.94
CA ARG A 309 5.57 11.88 -17.41
C ARG A 309 5.78 12.29 -15.96
N SER A 310 5.60 13.55 -15.61
CA SER A 310 5.76 14.03 -14.23
C SER A 310 4.74 13.39 -13.28
N ILE A 311 3.48 13.19 -13.69
CA ILE A 311 2.50 12.46 -12.88
C ILE A 311 2.93 11.00 -12.66
N SER A 312 3.41 10.31 -13.70
CA SER A 312 3.91 8.93 -13.60
C SER A 312 5.10 8.81 -12.65
N TYR A 313 6.11 9.69 -12.79
CA TYR A 313 7.24 9.74 -11.85
C TYR A 313 6.79 10.11 -10.43
N CYS A 314 5.81 11.00 -10.27
CA CYS A 314 5.26 11.33 -8.96
C CYS A 314 4.62 10.11 -8.28
N GLN A 315 3.85 9.31 -9.02
CA GLN A 315 3.29 8.06 -8.51
C GLN A 315 4.40 7.07 -8.11
N ARG A 316 5.40 6.88 -8.98
CA ARG A 316 6.54 6.01 -8.71
C ARG A 316 7.31 6.43 -7.46
N THR A 317 7.69 7.71 -7.34
CA THR A 317 8.40 8.25 -6.18
C THR A 317 7.59 8.07 -4.88
N LEU A 318 6.28 8.28 -4.92
CA LEU A 318 5.42 8.09 -3.74
C LEU A 318 5.28 6.62 -3.34
N LEU A 319 5.19 5.70 -4.31
CA LEU A 319 5.17 4.25 -4.04
C LEU A 319 6.50 3.79 -3.44
N GLU A 320 7.62 4.18 -4.04
CA GLU A 320 8.96 3.86 -3.54
C GLU A 320 9.19 4.45 -2.13
N ALA A 321 8.72 5.67 -1.85
CA ALA A 321 8.80 6.31 -0.54
C ALA A 321 7.88 5.67 0.53
N ASP A 322 6.77 5.06 0.12
CA ASP A 322 5.89 4.31 1.03
C ASP A 322 6.49 2.97 1.42
N HIS A 323 7.17 2.32 0.47
CA HIS A 323 7.94 1.13 0.75
C HIS A 323 9.06 1.41 1.76
N THR A 324 9.72 2.58 1.73
CA THR A 324 10.78 2.92 2.71
C THR A 324 10.26 3.35 4.08
N ARG A 325 9.22 4.20 4.16
CA ARG A 325 8.65 4.68 5.44
C ARG A 325 8.02 3.57 6.29
N GLY A 326 7.51 2.51 5.65
CA GLY A 326 7.02 1.33 6.34
C GLY A 326 8.11 0.66 7.17
N TYR A 327 9.33 0.54 6.65
CA TYR A 327 10.41 -0.14 7.35
C TYR A 327 11.00 0.69 8.49
N GLU A 328 11.23 1.99 8.35
CA GLU A 328 11.78 2.80 9.45
C GLU A 328 10.80 2.98 10.63
N SER A 329 9.51 3.11 10.36
CA SER A 329 8.48 3.21 11.41
C SER A 329 8.26 1.87 12.11
N ILE A 330 8.25 0.77 11.35
CA ILE A 330 8.13 -0.59 11.92
C ILE A 330 9.40 -0.95 12.68
N VAL A 331 10.59 -0.65 12.15
CA VAL A 331 11.88 -0.88 12.82
C VAL A 331 12.02 0.04 14.04
N GLY A 332 11.66 1.32 13.95
CA GLY A 332 11.68 2.26 15.07
C GLY A 332 10.66 1.92 16.15
N SER A 333 9.46 1.45 15.78
CA SER A 333 8.45 0.94 16.71
C SER A 333 8.88 -0.39 17.32
N LEU A 334 9.46 -1.31 16.54
CA LEU A 334 10.03 -2.55 17.04
C LEU A 334 11.15 -2.22 18.03
N LEU A 335 12.05 -1.30 17.69
CA LEU A 335 13.19 -0.88 18.53
C LEU A 335 12.72 -0.21 19.81
N HIS A 336 11.74 0.70 19.76
CA HIS A 336 11.19 1.32 20.96
C HIS A 336 10.43 0.32 21.85
N GLN A 337 9.76 -0.67 21.25
CA GLN A 337 9.14 -1.77 21.98
C GLN A 337 10.14 -2.84 22.44
N THR A 338 11.30 -3.00 21.78
CA THR A 338 12.30 -4.02 22.13
C THR A 338 13.33 -3.52 23.13
N GLU A 339 13.76 -2.25 23.06
CA GLU A 339 14.60 -1.58 24.06
C GLU A 339 13.95 -1.57 25.44
N LYS A 340 12.62 -1.44 25.50
CA LYS A 340 11.86 -1.43 26.75
C LYS A 340 11.60 -2.82 27.33
N THR A 341 11.74 -3.91 26.56
CA THR A 341 11.11 -5.17 26.98
C THR A 341 12.02 -6.38 27.14
N PHE A 342 13.14 -6.61 26.42
CA PHE A 342 13.97 -7.79 26.72
C PHE A 342 15.45 -7.71 26.29
N ASN A 343 16.31 -8.42 27.05
CA ASN A 343 17.67 -8.85 26.69
C ASN A 343 17.64 -9.69 25.39
N LEU A 344 17.56 -9.03 24.24
CA LEU A 344 17.58 -9.69 22.93
C LEU A 344 18.93 -10.35 22.69
N THR A 345 18.92 -11.68 22.61
CA THR A 345 20.07 -12.52 22.24
C THR A 345 19.94 -13.10 20.83
N SER A 346 18.80 -12.92 20.15
CA SER A 346 18.55 -13.48 18.82
C SER A 346 17.82 -12.49 17.93
N ILE A 347 18.36 -12.24 16.73
CA ILE A 347 17.77 -11.31 15.76
C ILE A 347 17.82 -11.88 14.34
N SER A 348 16.78 -11.59 13.55
CA SER A 348 16.65 -12.01 12.16
C SER A 348 16.23 -10.81 11.32
N LEU A 349 17.07 -10.41 10.37
CA LEU A 349 16.86 -9.26 9.51
C LEU A 349 16.73 -9.69 8.04
N ARG A 350 15.82 -9.05 7.32
CA ARG A 350 15.78 -9.08 5.86
C ARG A 350 15.96 -7.64 5.37
N LEU A 351 17.11 -7.35 4.79
CA LEU A 351 17.54 -6.03 4.39
C LEU A 351 17.63 -5.98 2.88
N ASN A 352 16.71 -5.27 2.24
CA ASN A 352 16.82 -5.01 0.81
C ASN A 352 17.29 -3.56 0.66
N GLN A 353 18.40 -3.33 -0.05
CA GLN A 353 18.91 -1.99 -0.42
C GLN A 353 19.47 -1.13 0.74
N ILE A 354 20.10 -1.74 1.76
CA ILE A 354 20.84 -1.01 2.80
C ILE A 354 22.34 -1.16 2.53
N GLU A 355 23.07 -0.06 2.31
CA GLU A 355 24.53 -0.10 2.21
C GLU A 355 25.18 -0.66 3.48
N PHE A 356 26.21 -1.48 3.32
CA PHE A 356 26.86 -2.15 4.46
C PHE A 356 27.36 -1.18 5.53
N CYS A 357 27.85 0.02 5.17
CA CYS A 357 28.37 1.00 6.13
C CYS A 357 27.30 1.45 7.15
N HIS A 358 26.07 1.70 6.70
CA HIS A 358 24.98 2.10 7.57
C HIS A 358 24.54 0.93 8.47
N PHE A 359 24.48 -0.26 7.90
CA PHE A 359 24.22 -1.48 8.65
C PHE A 359 25.31 -1.75 9.71
N GLU A 360 26.57 -1.53 9.36
CA GLU A 360 27.73 -1.70 10.24
C GLU A 360 27.65 -0.75 11.45
N GLN A 361 27.30 0.51 11.22
CA GLN A 361 27.08 1.49 12.30
C GLN A 361 25.92 1.08 13.20
N PHE A 362 24.81 0.64 12.61
CA PHE A 362 23.64 0.17 13.35
C PHE A 362 23.96 -1.04 14.25
N VAL A 363 24.72 -2.01 13.73
CA VAL A 363 25.20 -3.16 14.49
C VAL A 363 26.08 -2.72 15.67
N LYS A 364 27.01 -1.78 15.44
CA LYS A 364 27.90 -1.23 16.48
C LYS A 364 27.13 -0.57 17.62
N GLU A 365 26.07 0.15 17.30
CA GLU A 365 25.27 0.90 18.27
C GLU A 365 24.34 -0.01 19.09
N HIS A 366 23.81 -1.09 18.51
CA HIS A 366 22.70 -1.82 19.12
C HIS A 366 22.91 -3.32 19.40
N PHE A 367 23.87 -4.00 18.76
CA PHE A 367 23.88 -5.49 18.73
C PHE A 367 24.88 -6.14 19.70
N GLN A 368 25.39 -5.41 20.68
CA GLN A 368 26.45 -5.88 21.60
C GLN A 368 26.11 -7.17 22.39
N ARG A 369 24.83 -7.48 22.57
CA ARG A 369 24.34 -8.66 23.33
C ARG A 369 23.81 -9.80 22.46
N ILE A 370 23.91 -9.69 21.13
CA ILE A 370 23.35 -10.70 20.21
C ILE A 370 24.21 -11.97 20.21
N GLU A 371 23.58 -13.12 20.45
CA GLU A 371 24.19 -14.46 20.36
C GLU A 371 23.79 -15.21 19.08
N LYS A 372 22.65 -14.87 18.46
CA LYS A 372 22.16 -15.50 17.24
C LYS A 372 21.75 -14.43 16.24
N PHE A 373 22.33 -14.46 15.05
CA PHE A 373 22.07 -13.46 14.03
C PHE A 373 21.78 -14.12 12.68
N PHE A 374 20.60 -13.83 12.14
CA PHE A 374 20.22 -14.16 10.77
C PHE A 374 20.08 -12.87 9.95
N ILE A 375 20.65 -12.86 8.76
CA ILE A 375 20.53 -11.74 7.82
C ILE A 375 20.29 -12.25 6.40
N SER A 376 19.36 -11.62 5.69
CA SER A 376 19.07 -11.85 4.28
C SER A 376 19.15 -10.52 3.52
N THR A 377 19.90 -10.43 2.43
CA THR A 377 20.07 -9.20 1.65
C THR A 377 20.09 -9.44 0.13
N ASN A 378 19.85 -8.40 -0.66
CA ASN A 378 20.20 -8.41 -2.09
C ASN A 378 21.72 -8.29 -2.29
N TYR A 379 22.22 -8.67 -3.47
CA TYR A 379 23.63 -8.64 -3.81
C TYR A 379 24.23 -7.22 -3.72
N ASP A 380 25.20 -7.10 -2.84
CA ASP A 380 26.10 -5.97 -2.67
C ASP A 380 27.47 -6.55 -2.32
N VAL A 381 28.50 -6.12 -3.06
CA VAL A 381 29.88 -6.57 -2.92
C VAL A 381 30.40 -6.38 -1.49
N ASN A 382 29.89 -5.38 -0.77
CA ASN A 382 30.30 -5.12 0.61
C ASN A 382 29.77 -6.14 1.61
N TYR A 383 28.61 -6.77 1.35
CA TYR A 383 28.04 -7.79 2.25
C TYR A 383 28.69 -9.16 2.08
N ILE A 384 29.38 -9.40 0.97
CA ILE A 384 30.09 -10.66 0.71
C ILE A 384 31.57 -10.58 1.12
N ASP A 385 32.07 -9.43 1.57
CA ASP A 385 33.44 -9.27 2.08
C ASP A 385 33.59 -9.93 3.47
N SER A 386 34.28 -11.07 3.50
CA SER A 386 34.52 -11.82 4.74
C SER A 386 35.38 -11.07 5.75
N ASN A 387 36.32 -10.22 5.32
CA ASN A 387 37.20 -9.49 6.24
C ASN A 387 36.40 -8.44 7.00
N ARG A 388 35.46 -7.79 6.32
CA ARG A 388 34.62 -6.74 6.90
C ARG A 388 33.65 -7.31 7.93
N TRP A 389 33.06 -8.47 7.65
CA TRP A 389 32.27 -9.19 8.64
C TRP A 389 33.09 -9.69 9.82
N GLU A 390 34.29 -10.21 9.59
CA GLU A 390 35.18 -10.68 10.66
C GLU A 390 35.55 -9.54 11.62
N GLN A 391 35.85 -8.35 11.07
CA GLN A 391 36.08 -7.14 11.87
C GLN A 391 34.82 -6.70 12.63
N LEU A 392 33.67 -6.63 11.96
CA LEU A 392 32.42 -6.20 12.60
C LEU A 392 32.03 -7.11 13.77
N ILE A 393 32.09 -8.43 13.56
CA ILE A 393 31.72 -9.43 14.57
C ILE A 393 32.72 -9.39 15.73
N SER A 394 34.03 -9.36 15.43
CA SER A 394 35.07 -9.34 16.47
C SER A 394 35.00 -8.07 17.32
N CYS A 395 34.72 -6.92 16.72
CA CYS A 395 34.69 -5.63 17.43
C CYS A 395 33.35 -5.33 18.11
N SER A 396 32.23 -5.80 17.55
CA SER A 396 30.90 -5.25 17.88
C SER A 396 29.89 -6.30 18.35
N ILE A 397 30.06 -7.57 17.96
CA ILE A 397 29.19 -8.67 18.39
C ILE A 397 30.05 -9.90 18.79
N PRO A 398 30.93 -9.78 19.79
CA PRO A 398 31.86 -10.86 20.14
C PRO A 398 31.16 -12.11 20.70
N ASN A 399 29.95 -11.95 21.25
CA ASN A 399 29.15 -13.03 21.82
C ASN A 399 28.37 -13.85 20.78
N LEU A 400 28.52 -13.55 19.49
CA LEU A 400 27.80 -14.25 18.44
C LEU A 400 28.20 -15.73 18.43
N ARG A 401 27.20 -16.61 18.55
CA ARG A 401 27.33 -18.08 18.54
C ARG A 401 26.77 -18.70 17.28
N LYS A 402 25.72 -18.11 16.70
CA LYS A 402 25.11 -18.56 15.44
C LYS A 402 25.02 -17.39 14.48
N PHE A 403 25.60 -17.55 13.30
CA PHE A 403 25.50 -16.58 12.22
C PHE A 403 25.03 -17.27 10.94
N ASN A 404 23.93 -16.76 10.38
CA ASN A 404 23.36 -17.22 9.13
C ASN A 404 23.23 -16.02 8.19
N PHE A 405 23.83 -16.12 7.02
CA PHE A 405 23.82 -15.06 6.02
C PHE A 405 23.27 -15.59 4.70
N GLN A 406 22.27 -14.91 4.15
CA GLN A 406 21.68 -15.17 2.85
C GLN A 406 21.84 -13.93 1.97
N CYS A 407 22.37 -14.10 0.76
CA CYS A 407 22.47 -13.02 -0.22
C CYS A 407 21.78 -13.43 -1.53
N ILE A 408 21.00 -12.54 -2.13
CA ILE A 408 20.20 -12.78 -3.35
C ILE A 408 20.69 -11.87 -4.46
N ASP A 409 21.28 -12.44 -5.51
CA ASP A 409 21.71 -11.70 -6.70
C ASP A 409 20.71 -11.86 -7.84
N ASN A 410 20.21 -10.74 -8.36
CA ASN A 410 19.29 -10.69 -9.49
C ASN A 410 19.97 -10.11 -10.75
N THR A 411 21.28 -9.89 -10.75
CA THR A 411 22.02 -9.29 -11.86
C THR A 411 22.54 -10.37 -12.83
N LEU A 412 22.52 -10.05 -14.13
CA LEU A 412 22.85 -10.97 -15.23
C LEU A 412 24.35 -11.29 -15.37
N SER A 413 25.21 -10.59 -14.64
CA SER A 413 26.68 -10.69 -14.75
C SER A 413 27.26 -11.56 -13.66
N PHE A 414 27.29 -12.87 -13.89
CA PHE A 414 28.01 -13.80 -13.02
C PHE A 414 29.49 -13.83 -13.42
N ASP A 415 30.31 -12.95 -12.85
CA ASP A 415 31.76 -13.05 -12.99
C ASP A 415 32.31 -14.12 -12.04
N ASN A 416 32.60 -15.30 -12.60
CA ASN A 416 33.21 -16.46 -11.93
C ASN A 416 34.54 -16.14 -11.21
N GLU A 417 35.18 -15.01 -11.52
CA GLU A 417 36.47 -14.61 -10.93
C GLU A 417 36.35 -13.85 -9.60
N ILE A 418 35.24 -13.15 -9.33
CA ILE A 418 35.11 -12.32 -8.11
C ILE A 418 34.91 -13.21 -6.87
N PHE A 419 34.22 -14.36 -7.00
CA PHE A 419 34.10 -15.38 -5.96
C PHE A 419 35.30 -16.35 -5.95
N SER A 420 36.51 -15.81 -6.09
CA SER A 420 37.76 -16.57 -6.04
C SER A 420 38.00 -17.21 -4.66
N ARG A 421 37.57 -18.46 -4.49
CA ARG A 421 38.12 -19.54 -3.61
C ARG A 421 38.62 -19.23 -2.17
N LYS A 422 38.47 -18.02 -1.62
CA LYS A 422 39.18 -17.55 -0.41
C LYS A 422 38.36 -16.68 0.54
N GLN A 423 37.17 -16.22 0.14
CA GLN A 423 36.29 -15.48 1.06
C GLN A 423 35.66 -16.46 2.05
N PHE A 424 35.73 -16.15 3.36
CA PHE A 424 35.27 -16.99 4.49
C PHE A 424 36.08 -18.25 4.83
N ASN A 425 37.35 -18.32 4.41
CA ASN A 425 38.26 -19.44 4.71
C ASN A 425 39.32 -19.14 5.79
N SER A 426 39.24 -17.99 6.47
CA SER A 426 40.16 -17.68 7.57
C SER A 426 39.93 -18.61 8.78
N LEU A 427 40.94 -18.74 9.65
CA LEU A 427 40.85 -19.49 10.90
C LEU A 427 39.65 -19.05 11.77
N PHE A 428 39.29 -17.75 11.73
CA PHE A 428 38.16 -17.19 12.45
C PHE A 428 36.84 -17.89 12.08
N TRP A 429 36.62 -18.10 10.78
CA TRP A 429 35.42 -18.75 10.26
C TRP A 429 35.46 -20.26 10.53
N HIS A 430 36.58 -20.92 10.23
CA HIS A 430 36.78 -22.36 10.47
C HIS A 430 36.48 -22.77 11.91
N GLN A 431 36.98 -22.03 12.90
CA GLN A 431 36.75 -22.33 14.33
C GLN A 431 35.28 -22.16 14.76
N ARG A 432 34.51 -21.33 14.06
CA ARG A 432 33.12 -20.98 14.42
C ARG A 432 32.08 -21.85 13.73
N HIS A 433 32.44 -22.56 12.67
CA HIS A 433 31.59 -23.50 11.95
C HIS A 433 30.24 -22.89 11.49
N TRP A 434 30.26 -21.67 10.93
CA TRP A 434 29.06 -20.95 10.50
C TRP A 434 28.65 -21.21 9.04
N PHE A 435 27.39 -20.88 8.71
CA PHE A 435 26.75 -21.25 7.44
C PHE A 435 26.31 -20.04 6.60
N PHE A 436 26.56 -20.11 5.30
CA PHE A 436 26.31 -19.04 4.35
C PHE A 436 25.61 -19.58 3.09
N THR A 437 24.53 -18.91 2.69
CA THR A 437 23.81 -19.21 1.44
C THR A 437 23.89 -18.02 0.50
N LEU A 438 24.19 -18.28 -0.76
CA LEU A 438 24.18 -17.29 -1.82
C LEU A 438 23.24 -17.78 -2.92
N GLU A 439 22.16 -17.07 -3.16
CA GLU A 439 21.15 -17.40 -4.15
C GLU A 439 21.26 -16.45 -5.34
N PHE A 440 21.19 -16.97 -6.55
CA PHE A 440 21.23 -16.21 -7.79
C PHE A 440 19.98 -16.49 -8.62
N ASN A 441 19.39 -15.43 -9.13
CA ASN A 441 18.19 -15.47 -9.93
C ASN A 441 18.56 -15.12 -11.38
N ARG A 442 18.75 -16.13 -12.23
CA ARG A 442 18.94 -15.92 -13.69
C ARG A 442 17.59 -16.10 -14.39
N ASP A 443 16.95 -14.98 -14.72
CA ASP A 443 15.69 -14.98 -15.47
C ASP A 443 15.87 -15.26 -16.99
N GLU A 444 17.10 -15.29 -17.52
CA GLU A 444 17.34 -15.28 -18.99
C GLU A 444 17.77 -16.62 -19.65
N LEU A 445 17.88 -17.74 -18.92
CA LEU A 445 17.98 -19.03 -19.60
C LEU A 445 16.56 -19.46 -20.01
N ARG A 446 16.39 -19.92 -21.26
CA ARG A 446 15.14 -20.49 -21.81
C ARG A 446 14.54 -21.63 -20.97
N ASP A 447 15.24 -22.07 -19.93
CA ASP A 447 14.92 -23.21 -19.06
C ASP A 447 14.54 -22.83 -17.61
N GLY A 448 14.39 -21.53 -17.27
CA GLY A 448 13.82 -21.10 -15.97
C GLY A 448 14.59 -21.56 -14.72
N LEU A 449 15.92 -21.69 -14.80
CA LEU A 449 16.75 -22.25 -13.74
C LEU A 449 17.20 -21.19 -12.71
N HIS A 450 16.74 -21.34 -11.47
CA HIS A 450 17.34 -20.67 -10.29
C HIS A 450 18.64 -21.39 -9.89
N GLY A 451 19.72 -20.64 -9.65
CA GLY A 451 21.00 -21.18 -9.18
C GLY A 451 21.27 -20.79 -7.73
N ARG A 452 21.63 -21.75 -6.86
CA ARG A 452 22.08 -21.43 -5.49
C ARG A 452 23.47 -21.99 -5.25
N TYR A 453 24.32 -21.20 -4.63
CA TYR A 453 25.63 -21.61 -4.14
C TYR A 453 25.61 -21.63 -2.62
N PHE A 454 26.05 -22.74 -2.02
CA PHE A 454 26.28 -22.82 -0.59
C PHE A 454 27.77 -22.66 -0.30
N LEU A 455 28.10 -21.71 0.57
CA LEU A 455 29.45 -21.50 1.06
C LEU A 455 29.53 -22.05 2.48
N TYR A 456 30.25 -23.15 2.65
CA TYR A 456 30.40 -23.80 3.95
C TYR A 456 31.71 -23.35 4.59
N SER A 457 31.63 -22.89 5.83
CA SER A 457 32.83 -22.51 6.56
C SER A 457 33.64 -23.72 7.04
N THR A 458 33.06 -24.92 7.24
CA THR A 458 33.80 -26.23 7.17
C THR A 458 33.04 -27.51 7.58
N HIS A 459 31.84 -27.50 8.18
CA HIS A 459 31.21 -28.79 8.57
C HIS A 459 29.67 -28.82 8.45
N PRO A 460 29.10 -29.74 7.65
CA PRO A 460 27.65 -29.95 7.56
C PRO A 460 27.04 -30.66 8.79
N ASN A 461 27.85 -31.19 9.71
CA ASN A 461 27.40 -32.09 10.80
C ASN A 461 26.64 -31.41 11.97
N ARG A 462 26.34 -30.11 11.89
CA ARG A 462 25.41 -29.39 12.79
C ARG A 462 24.11 -28.96 12.12
N GLN A 463 23.95 -29.22 10.83
CA GLN A 463 22.77 -28.79 10.09
C GLN A 463 21.61 -29.74 10.33
N LYS A 464 20.61 -29.26 11.07
CA LYS A 464 19.29 -29.89 11.10
C LYS A 464 18.59 -29.79 9.75
N THR A 465 18.96 -28.85 8.88
CA THR A 465 18.33 -28.65 7.56
C THR A 465 19.36 -28.78 6.44
N TYR A 466 19.08 -29.62 5.44
CA TYR A 466 19.91 -29.81 4.24
C TYR A 466 19.08 -29.54 2.98
N THR A 467 19.70 -28.95 1.94
CA THR A 467 19.03 -28.68 0.65
C THR A 467 19.76 -29.38 -0.50
N LEU A 468 19.03 -30.18 -1.25
CA LEU A 468 19.51 -30.95 -2.40
C LEU A 468 19.29 -30.12 -3.69
N LEU A 469 20.38 -29.57 -4.25
CA LEU A 469 20.39 -28.68 -5.42
C LEU A 469 20.72 -29.38 -6.74
N CYS A 470 20.43 -28.70 -7.86
CA CYS A 470 20.72 -29.16 -9.21
C CYS A 470 22.21 -28.97 -9.57
N ASP A 471 22.86 -30.04 -10.00
CA ASP A 471 24.33 -30.15 -10.21
C ASP A 471 24.88 -29.36 -11.42
N ILE A 472 24.20 -28.34 -11.93
CA ILE A 472 24.75 -27.59 -13.07
C ILE A 472 25.92 -26.69 -12.62
N PHE A 473 25.99 -26.29 -11.34
CA PHE A 473 27.09 -25.46 -10.79
C PHE A 473 27.53 -25.76 -9.34
N SER A 474 27.18 -26.91 -8.76
CA SER A 474 27.54 -27.28 -7.39
C SER A 474 29.03 -27.67 -7.25
N LYS A 475 29.94 -26.71 -7.17
CA LYS A 475 31.27 -26.98 -6.58
C LYS A 475 31.17 -26.88 -5.07
N GLU A 476 30.96 -28.01 -4.39
CA GLU A 476 31.23 -28.12 -2.95
C GLU A 476 32.74 -27.83 -2.74
N MET A 477 33.09 -26.69 -2.12
CA MET A 477 34.44 -26.48 -1.59
C MET A 477 34.55 -27.26 -0.27
N THR A 478 34.66 -28.59 -0.35
CA THR A 478 35.01 -29.42 0.80
C THR A 478 36.28 -30.19 0.48
N THR A 479 37.38 -29.76 1.09
CA THR A 479 38.54 -30.63 1.27
C THR A 479 38.12 -31.78 2.21
N ALA A 480 38.09 -32.98 1.64
CA ALA A 480 38.26 -34.27 2.32
C ALA A 480 37.15 -34.81 3.26
N THR A 481 36.78 -36.06 2.96
CA THR A 481 36.40 -37.18 3.86
C THR A 481 35.02 -37.18 4.55
N GLU A 482 34.19 -38.13 4.10
CA GLU A 482 33.04 -38.77 4.77
C GLU A 482 32.23 -37.89 5.75
N THR A 483 31.30 -37.12 5.21
CA THR A 483 30.33 -36.37 6.02
C THR A 483 29.14 -37.28 6.37
N ASN A 484 29.04 -37.64 7.65
CA ASN A 484 27.94 -38.44 8.18
C ASN A 484 26.69 -37.55 8.36
N PHE A 485 25.64 -37.74 7.55
CA PHE A 485 24.42 -36.90 7.52
C PHE A 485 23.43 -37.14 8.68
N ASN A 486 23.86 -37.80 9.75
CA ASN A 486 23.04 -38.13 10.92
C ASN A 486 22.44 -36.91 11.64
N SER A 487 22.99 -35.72 11.44
CA SER A 487 22.48 -34.49 12.08
C SER A 487 21.28 -33.86 11.36
N VAL A 488 20.97 -34.29 10.13
CA VAL A 488 19.93 -33.70 9.30
C VAL A 488 18.56 -34.25 9.68
N GLU A 489 17.66 -33.36 10.12
CA GLU A 489 16.28 -33.64 10.49
C GLU A 489 15.28 -33.13 9.43
N HIS A 490 15.67 -32.14 8.63
CA HIS A 490 14.87 -31.48 7.60
C HIS A 490 15.60 -31.52 6.26
N LEU A 491 14.98 -32.09 5.24
CA LEU A 491 15.52 -32.14 3.88
C LEU A 491 14.68 -31.28 2.94
N THR A 492 15.32 -30.43 2.13
CA THR A 492 14.68 -29.68 1.05
C THR A 492 15.16 -30.19 -0.30
N ILE A 493 14.23 -30.55 -1.20
CA ILE A 493 14.50 -31.02 -2.55
C ILE A 493 13.98 -29.96 -3.53
N GLU A 494 14.87 -29.35 -4.30
CA GLU A 494 14.49 -28.28 -5.23
C GLU A 494 14.02 -28.77 -6.59
N ASN A 495 14.48 -29.96 -7.01
CA ASN A 495 14.12 -30.56 -8.29
C ASN A 495 14.12 -32.10 -8.16
N GLY A 496 13.12 -32.76 -8.75
CA GLY A 496 13.02 -34.23 -8.78
C GLY A 496 14.23 -34.92 -9.42
N TYR A 497 14.90 -34.26 -10.37
CA TYR A 497 16.14 -34.77 -10.97
C TYR A 497 17.26 -34.98 -9.95
N ASN A 498 17.31 -34.16 -8.89
CA ASN A 498 18.34 -34.24 -7.87
C ASN A 498 18.23 -35.55 -7.06
N ILE A 499 17.02 -36.11 -6.95
CA ILE A 499 16.78 -37.40 -6.27
C ILE A 499 17.51 -38.52 -7.01
N ALA A 500 17.47 -38.53 -8.34
CA ALA A 500 18.12 -39.57 -9.14
C ALA A 500 19.67 -39.53 -9.03
N LYS A 501 20.24 -38.33 -8.85
CA LYS A 501 21.69 -38.10 -8.74
C LYS A 501 22.25 -38.18 -7.33
N CYS A 502 21.40 -38.14 -6.31
CA CYS A 502 21.84 -38.15 -4.93
C CYS A 502 22.49 -39.51 -4.56
N SER A 503 23.76 -39.46 -4.18
CA SER A 503 24.50 -40.60 -3.62
C SER A 503 24.49 -40.63 -2.08
N LYS A 504 23.85 -39.64 -1.45
CA LYS A 504 23.85 -39.40 0.02
C LYS A 504 22.57 -39.97 0.64
N TYR A 505 22.67 -40.52 1.86
CA TYR A 505 21.53 -41.00 2.66
C TYR A 505 21.40 -40.20 3.96
N PHE A 506 20.18 -39.83 4.32
CA PHE A 506 19.84 -38.96 5.45
C PHE A 506 18.94 -39.72 6.44
N PRO A 507 19.52 -40.37 7.47
CA PRO A 507 18.82 -41.37 8.28
C PRO A 507 17.86 -40.82 9.34
N ASN A 508 17.93 -39.53 9.67
CA ASN A 508 17.17 -38.91 10.77
C ASN A 508 16.17 -37.84 10.29
N VAL A 509 15.87 -37.80 8.98
CA VAL A 509 14.97 -36.82 8.38
C VAL A 509 13.53 -37.10 8.81
N ASN A 510 12.92 -36.13 9.48
CA ASN A 510 11.52 -36.13 9.91
C ASN A 510 10.66 -35.06 9.20
N GLU A 511 11.30 -34.09 8.53
CA GLU A 511 10.65 -33.02 7.78
C GLU A 511 11.17 -32.99 6.34
N LEU A 512 10.28 -32.93 5.36
CA LEU A 512 10.61 -32.88 3.94
C LEU A 512 9.96 -31.67 3.27
N THR A 513 10.74 -30.88 2.55
CA THR A 513 10.25 -29.81 1.68
C THR A 513 10.55 -30.15 0.23
N VAL A 514 9.55 -30.09 -0.64
CA VAL A 514 9.69 -30.28 -2.08
C VAL A 514 9.32 -29.00 -2.81
N LYS A 515 10.20 -28.50 -3.68
CA LYS A 515 9.94 -27.32 -4.52
C LYS A 515 9.86 -27.70 -6.01
N TYR A 516 9.07 -26.95 -6.78
CA TYR A 516 8.93 -27.10 -8.22
C TYR A 516 9.98 -26.29 -9.01
N CYS A 517 10.38 -26.80 -10.16
CA CYS A 517 11.16 -26.09 -11.18
C CYS A 517 10.46 -26.28 -12.53
N GLU A 518 10.24 -25.18 -13.27
CA GLU A 518 9.31 -25.09 -14.42
C GLU A 518 9.75 -25.89 -15.67
N SER A 519 10.98 -26.41 -15.73
CA SER A 519 11.57 -26.94 -16.96
C SER A 519 11.47 -28.45 -17.20
N VAL A 520 10.99 -29.27 -16.24
CA VAL A 520 10.93 -30.73 -16.42
C VAL A 520 9.71 -31.34 -15.70
N PRO A 521 9.01 -32.35 -16.26
CA PRO A 521 7.96 -33.08 -15.54
C PRO A 521 8.57 -33.88 -14.36
N THR A 522 8.77 -33.19 -13.24
CA THR A 522 9.54 -33.65 -12.07
C THR A 522 8.95 -34.87 -11.35
N TRP A 523 7.69 -35.22 -11.59
CA TRP A 523 6.97 -36.26 -10.86
C TRP A 523 7.46 -37.69 -11.16
N GLU A 524 7.99 -37.96 -12.36
CA GLU A 524 8.52 -39.28 -12.72
C GLU A 524 9.69 -39.73 -11.82
N TRP A 525 10.40 -38.78 -11.20
CA TRP A 525 11.50 -39.10 -10.29
C TRP A 525 11.09 -39.27 -8.83
N PHE A 526 9.89 -38.84 -8.42
CA PHE A 526 9.36 -39.00 -7.06
C PHE A 526 8.71 -40.38 -6.85
N THR A 527 9.38 -41.45 -7.31
CA THR A 527 8.94 -42.81 -7.04
C THR A 527 9.43 -43.28 -5.68
N ARG A 528 8.70 -44.23 -5.07
CA ARG A 528 9.14 -44.89 -3.82
C ARG A 528 10.59 -45.37 -3.91
N LYS A 529 10.98 -45.95 -5.05
CA LYS A 529 12.31 -46.49 -5.33
C LYS A 529 13.42 -45.42 -5.26
N ASN A 530 13.15 -44.20 -5.71
CA ASN A 530 14.14 -43.14 -5.75
C ASN A 530 14.27 -42.44 -4.40
N ILE A 531 13.14 -42.15 -3.72
CA ILE A 531 13.16 -41.39 -2.46
C ILE A 531 13.66 -42.25 -1.30
N CYS A 532 13.31 -43.54 -1.25
CA CYS A 532 13.75 -44.43 -0.18
C CYS A 532 15.28 -44.67 -0.17
N ARG A 533 15.98 -44.36 -1.27
CA ARG A 533 17.44 -44.38 -1.36
C ARG A 533 18.10 -43.22 -0.61
N ILE A 534 17.35 -42.15 -0.34
CA ILE A 534 17.85 -40.89 0.22
C ILE A 534 17.40 -40.72 1.66
N LEU A 535 16.18 -41.14 2.02
CA LEU A 535 15.63 -40.92 3.36
C LEU A 535 14.63 -42.01 3.79
N PRO A 536 14.46 -42.22 5.11
CA PRO A 536 13.49 -43.17 5.64
C PRO A 536 12.07 -42.61 5.60
N LEU A 537 11.30 -42.99 4.58
CA LEU A 537 9.93 -42.48 4.32
C LEU A 537 8.99 -42.56 5.54
N MET A 538 9.14 -43.57 6.39
CA MET A 538 8.27 -43.79 7.55
C MET A 538 8.54 -42.83 8.72
N GLN A 539 9.70 -42.16 8.74
CA GLN A 539 10.05 -41.17 9.78
C GLN A 539 9.55 -39.76 9.46
N VAL A 540 9.19 -39.50 8.20
CA VAL A 540 8.72 -38.19 7.77
C VAL A 540 7.33 -37.94 8.33
N THR A 541 7.23 -36.95 9.22
CA THR A 541 5.98 -36.53 9.85
C THR A 541 5.48 -35.19 9.32
N LYS A 542 6.35 -34.40 8.67
CA LYS A 542 6.04 -33.09 8.11
C LYS A 542 6.42 -33.01 6.64
N LEU A 543 5.48 -32.62 5.80
CA LEU A 543 5.68 -32.46 4.36
C LEU A 543 5.27 -31.06 3.92
N THR A 544 6.20 -30.32 3.30
CA THR A 544 5.96 -29.02 2.67
C THR A 544 6.13 -29.12 1.16
N ILE A 545 5.20 -28.60 0.38
CA ILE A 545 5.19 -28.67 -1.09
C ILE A 545 5.00 -27.26 -1.67
N HIS A 546 5.93 -26.80 -2.52
CA HIS A 546 5.88 -25.52 -3.26
C HIS A 546 5.67 -25.77 -4.76
N VAL A 547 4.42 -25.81 -5.29
CA VAL A 547 4.18 -26.19 -6.71
C VAL A 547 2.82 -25.68 -7.28
N LYS A 548 2.74 -25.58 -8.62
CA LYS A 548 1.53 -25.54 -9.47
C LYS A 548 0.92 -26.95 -9.57
N TYR A 549 -0.25 -27.17 -8.97
CA TYR A 549 -0.78 -28.50 -8.58
C TYR A 549 -0.96 -29.58 -9.66
N ASP A 550 -0.62 -30.84 -9.34
CA ASP A 550 -1.38 -32.03 -9.77
C ASP A 550 -1.73 -32.84 -8.50
N MET A 551 -3.03 -33.05 -8.25
CA MET A 551 -3.49 -33.81 -7.08
C MET A 551 -3.00 -35.26 -7.13
N ASN A 552 -2.86 -35.87 -8.31
CA ASN A 552 -2.37 -37.23 -8.45
C ASN A 552 -0.97 -37.39 -7.84
N TRP A 553 -0.13 -36.37 -7.98
CA TRP A 553 1.22 -36.37 -7.46
C TRP A 553 1.25 -36.24 -5.93
N ILE A 554 0.43 -35.35 -5.35
CA ILE A 554 0.29 -35.25 -3.89
C ILE A 554 -0.19 -36.60 -3.33
N MET A 555 -1.18 -37.23 -3.98
CA MET A 555 -1.70 -38.52 -3.57
C MET A 555 -0.64 -39.63 -3.65
N ALA A 556 0.19 -39.64 -4.69
CA ALA A 556 1.30 -40.58 -4.82
C ALA A 556 2.35 -40.41 -3.70
N LEU A 557 2.65 -39.17 -3.29
CA LEU A 557 3.56 -38.89 -2.17
C LEU A 557 2.97 -39.33 -0.83
N LEU A 558 1.70 -39.01 -0.56
CA LEU A 558 1.01 -39.43 0.65
C LEU A 558 0.89 -40.95 0.74
N TYR A 559 0.72 -41.63 -0.39
CA TYR A 559 0.71 -43.10 -0.47
C TYR A 559 2.03 -43.73 -0.02
N ILE A 560 3.18 -43.11 -0.33
CA ILE A 560 4.50 -43.64 0.05
C ILE A 560 4.99 -43.16 1.43
N MET A 561 4.36 -42.13 2.00
CA MET A 561 4.68 -41.53 3.31
C MET A 561 3.44 -41.49 4.22
N PRO A 562 2.97 -42.64 4.75
CA PRO A 562 1.70 -42.73 5.47
C PRO A 562 1.70 -42.04 6.86
N ASN A 563 2.86 -41.76 7.44
CA ASN A 563 2.99 -41.18 8.79
C ASN A 563 2.99 -39.65 8.82
N ILE A 564 2.67 -38.98 7.72
CA ILE A 564 2.59 -37.51 7.67
C ILE A 564 1.47 -37.06 8.61
N GLN A 565 1.82 -36.15 9.53
CA GLN A 565 0.91 -35.49 10.47
C GLN A 565 0.63 -34.05 10.04
N THR A 566 1.64 -33.36 9.51
CA THR A 566 1.51 -31.97 9.02
C THR A 566 1.78 -31.88 7.52
N LEU A 567 0.80 -31.39 6.77
CA LEU A 567 0.91 -31.12 5.34
C LEU A 567 0.81 -29.61 5.07
N LYS A 568 1.84 -29.03 4.45
CA LYS A 568 1.89 -27.62 4.08
C LYS A 568 1.98 -27.45 2.56
N LEU A 569 1.01 -26.77 1.97
CA LEU A 569 0.95 -26.51 0.53
C LEU A 569 1.09 -25.01 0.25
N ILE A 570 2.10 -24.66 -0.54
CA ILE A 570 2.47 -23.29 -0.90
C ILE A 570 2.31 -23.12 -2.41
N ASN A 571 1.37 -22.25 -2.82
CA ASN A 571 1.08 -21.98 -4.23
C ASN A 571 1.72 -20.67 -4.68
N GLU A 572 2.70 -20.67 -5.58
CA GLU A 572 3.39 -19.42 -5.91
C GLU A 572 2.68 -18.60 -7.01
N ARG A 573 1.82 -19.18 -7.89
CA ARG A 573 1.05 -18.45 -8.92
C ARG A 573 -0.23 -19.18 -9.35
N SER A 574 -1.40 -18.55 -9.23
CA SER A 574 -2.70 -19.09 -9.66
C SER A 574 -2.89 -19.00 -11.19
N ASN A 575 -3.31 -20.08 -11.83
CA ASN A 575 -4.53 -20.18 -12.65
C ASN A 575 -4.55 -21.53 -13.39
N SER A 576 -5.76 -22.08 -13.53
CA SER A 576 -6.16 -23.34 -14.19
C SER A 576 -5.63 -24.63 -13.56
N LEU A 577 -6.52 -25.36 -12.87
CA LEU A 577 -6.57 -26.82 -12.94
C LEU A 577 -7.98 -27.26 -12.53
N ASP A 578 -8.64 -27.94 -13.46
CA ASP A 578 -9.93 -28.59 -13.32
C ASP A 578 -9.78 -29.77 -12.36
N CYS A 579 -10.39 -29.67 -11.18
CA CYS A 579 -10.65 -30.82 -10.34
C CYS A 579 -12.00 -31.42 -10.79
N LEU A 580 -12.03 -32.05 -11.97
CA LEU A 580 -13.11 -32.97 -12.30
C LEU A 580 -12.65 -34.39 -11.93
N SER A 581 -13.43 -35.02 -11.03
CA SER A 581 -13.46 -36.46 -10.68
C SER A 581 -12.21 -37.13 -10.07
N PHE A 582 -11.88 -36.86 -8.79
CA PHE A 582 -10.85 -37.62 -8.05
C PHE A 582 -11.37 -38.43 -6.84
N GLU A 583 -12.57 -38.12 -6.33
CA GLU A 583 -13.20 -38.84 -5.20
C GLU A 583 -13.43 -40.34 -5.49
N ASP A 584 -13.45 -40.73 -6.78
CA ASP A 584 -13.68 -42.10 -7.23
C ASP A 584 -12.42 -42.95 -7.46
N THR A 585 -11.23 -42.42 -7.20
CA THR A 585 -10.00 -43.21 -7.38
C THR A 585 -9.72 -44.11 -6.17
N LYS A 586 -9.32 -45.36 -6.42
CA LYS A 586 -8.89 -46.31 -5.36
C LYS A 586 -7.77 -45.74 -4.48
N ILE A 587 -6.89 -44.93 -5.07
CA ILE A 587 -5.78 -44.28 -4.37
C ILE A 587 -6.31 -43.24 -3.38
N PHE A 588 -7.33 -42.46 -3.75
CA PHE A 588 -7.95 -41.49 -2.85
C PHE A 588 -8.56 -42.13 -1.61
N ARG A 589 -9.37 -43.18 -1.80
CA ARG A 589 -9.97 -43.92 -0.68
C ARG A 589 -8.92 -44.52 0.23
N PHE A 590 -7.92 -45.18 -0.34
CA PHE A 590 -6.82 -45.77 0.42
C PHE A 590 -6.04 -44.72 1.22
N VAL A 591 -5.63 -43.61 0.59
CA VAL A 591 -4.87 -42.58 1.30
C VAL A 591 -5.76 -41.90 2.34
N SER A 592 -7.02 -41.61 2.05
CA SER A 592 -7.97 -41.00 3.01
C SER A 592 -8.16 -41.87 4.26
N GLU A 593 -8.31 -43.19 4.10
CA GLU A 593 -8.46 -44.13 5.21
C GLU A 593 -7.18 -44.30 6.05
N GLN A 594 -6.01 -44.21 5.43
CA GLN A 594 -4.74 -44.60 6.05
C GLN A 594 -3.88 -43.43 6.56
N ASN A 595 -4.12 -42.21 6.08
CA ASN A 595 -3.29 -41.07 6.46
C ASN A 595 -3.55 -40.63 7.92
N LYS A 596 -2.52 -40.02 8.52
CA LYS A 596 -2.55 -39.51 9.90
C LYS A 596 -2.50 -37.98 9.95
N ILE A 597 -2.93 -37.32 8.88
CA ILE A 597 -2.80 -35.86 8.74
C ILE A 597 -3.80 -35.20 9.67
N ASN A 598 -3.28 -34.50 10.67
CA ASN A 598 -4.07 -33.75 11.65
C ASN A 598 -3.89 -32.23 11.50
N ASN A 599 -2.89 -31.78 10.72
CA ASN A 599 -2.60 -30.36 10.53
C ASN A 599 -2.36 -30.04 9.05
N ILE A 600 -3.14 -29.12 8.50
CA ILE A 600 -3.00 -28.66 7.11
C ILE A 600 -2.76 -27.14 7.08
N ILE A 601 -1.76 -26.71 6.30
CA ILE A 601 -1.42 -25.30 6.10
C ILE A 601 -1.44 -24.97 4.61
N LEU A 602 -2.40 -24.13 4.22
CA LEU A 602 -2.67 -23.68 2.86
C LEU A 602 -2.40 -22.17 2.76
N THR A 603 -1.29 -21.75 2.16
CA THR A 603 -0.79 -20.36 2.31
C THR A 603 -1.32 -19.31 1.30
N HIS A 604 -2.10 -19.70 0.30
CA HIS A 604 -2.57 -18.84 -0.81
C HIS A 604 -4.05 -19.06 -1.09
N ASN A 605 -4.70 -18.27 -1.96
CA ASN A 605 -6.15 -18.37 -2.21
C ASN A 605 -6.56 -19.73 -2.85
N TYR A 606 -7.30 -20.55 -2.10
CA TYR A 606 -7.93 -21.78 -2.60
C TYR A 606 -9.42 -21.57 -2.91
N SER A 607 -9.93 -22.29 -3.91
CA SER A 607 -11.38 -22.36 -4.18
C SER A 607 -12.07 -23.30 -3.20
N LEU A 608 -13.39 -23.15 -3.03
CA LEU A 608 -14.20 -23.98 -2.14
C LEU A 608 -14.11 -25.48 -2.47
N GLN A 609 -14.17 -25.84 -3.75
CA GLN A 609 -14.06 -27.23 -4.22
C GLN A 609 -12.72 -27.87 -3.84
N LYS A 610 -11.62 -27.11 -3.95
CA LYS A 610 -10.29 -27.60 -3.56
C LYS A 610 -10.18 -27.80 -2.06
N LEU A 611 -10.75 -26.88 -1.28
CA LEU A 611 -10.80 -27.01 0.17
C LEU A 611 -11.59 -28.26 0.59
N GLN A 612 -12.74 -28.51 -0.04
CA GLN A 612 -13.56 -29.70 0.18
C GLN A 612 -12.76 -30.99 -0.05
N GLY A 613 -12.07 -31.11 -1.20
CA GLY A 613 -11.26 -32.29 -1.49
C GLY A 613 -10.15 -32.56 -0.47
N PHE A 614 -9.52 -31.52 0.11
CA PHE A 614 -8.53 -31.72 1.17
C PHE A 614 -9.13 -32.14 2.51
N ILE A 615 -10.34 -31.68 2.82
CA ILE A 615 -11.06 -32.07 4.04
C ILE A 615 -11.49 -33.52 3.95
N ASP A 616 -12.07 -33.92 2.81
CA ASP A 616 -12.49 -35.31 2.58
C ASP A 616 -11.28 -36.27 2.49
N LEU A 617 -10.10 -35.77 2.13
CA LEU A 617 -8.85 -36.53 2.17
C LEU A 617 -8.35 -36.76 3.61
N CYS A 618 -8.62 -35.85 4.55
CA CYS A 618 -8.01 -35.87 5.88
C CYS A 618 -9.09 -35.97 6.98
N PRO A 619 -9.65 -37.17 7.22
CA PRO A 619 -10.74 -37.34 8.18
C PRO A 619 -10.34 -37.03 9.63
N GLN A 620 -9.05 -37.15 9.96
CA GLN A 620 -8.48 -36.85 11.29
C GLN A 620 -8.03 -35.39 11.45
N LEU A 621 -8.43 -34.50 10.54
CA LEU A 621 -8.00 -33.10 10.55
C LEU A 621 -8.45 -32.37 11.84
N GLN A 622 -7.48 -31.87 12.60
CA GLN A 622 -7.69 -31.09 13.83
C GLN A 622 -7.36 -29.61 13.62
N HIS A 623 -6.31 -29.30 12.87
CA HIS A 623 -5.82 -27.94 12.68
C HIS A 623 -5.79 -27.57 11.19
N LEU A 624 -6.45 -26.48 10.83
CA LEU A 624 -6.51 -26.00 9.45
C LEU A 624 -6.11 -24.53 9.39
N THR A 625 -5.09 -24.21 8.60
CA THR A 625 -4.69 -22.83 8.27
C THR A 625 -4.92 -22.57 6.79
N ILE A 626 -5.67 -21.54 6.43
CA ILE A 626 -6.05 -21.24 5.04
C ILE A 626 -5.88 -19.76 4.69
N GLY A 627 -5.30 -19.48 3.53
CA GLY A 627 -5.47 -18.24 2.80
C GLY A 627 -6.67 -18.35 1.87
N ILE A 628 -7.69 -17.52 2.04
CA ILE A 628 -8.89 -17.55 1.19
C ILE A 628 -9.29 -16.14 0.82
N SER A 629 -9.72 -15.95 -0.43
CA SER A 629 -10.25 -14.67 -0.89
C SER A 629 -11.59 -14.34 -0.22
N GLU A 630 -11.88 -13.06 0.01
CA GLU A 630 -13.11 -12.61 0.68
C GLU A 630 -14.39 -13.25 0.09
N ARG A 631 -14.44 -13.45 -1.23
CA ARG A 631 -15.59 -14.08 -1.93
C ARG A 631 -15.84 -15.54 -1.52
N CYS A 632 -14.78 -16.30 -1.22
CA CYS A 632 -14.87 -17.72 -0.90
C CYS A 632 -14.84 -17.99 0.61
N LEU A 633 -14.53 -16.97 1.42
CA LEU A 633 -14.36 -17.08 2.87
C LEU A 633 -15.64 -17.59 3.57
N TYR A 634 -16.77 -16.95 3.29
CA TYR A 634 -18.02 -17.28 3.96
C TYR A 634 -18.58 -18.66 3.58
N PRO A 635 -18.64 -19.06 2.29
CA PRO A 635 -18.99 -20.43 1.90
C PRO A 635 -18.05 -21.49 2.50
N ALA A 636 -16.75 -21.22 2.55
CA ALA A 636 -15.76 -22.14 3.10
C ALA A 636 -15.95 -22.36 4.61
N VAL A 637 -16.17 -21.29 5.37
CA VAL A 637 -16.42 -21.39 6.80
C VAL A 637 -17.74 -22.12 7.06
N ARG A 638 -18.83 -21.80 6.33
CA ARG A 638 -20.10 -22.54 6.45
C ARG A 638 -19.96 -24.03 6.18
N PHE A 639 -19.20 -24.41 5.14
CA PHE A 639 -18.94 -25.80 4.81
C PHE A 639 -18.15 -26.52 5.92
N LEU A 640 -17.12 -25.87 6.47
CA LEU A 640 -16.35 -26.41 7.59
C LEU A 640 -17.23 -26.61 8.83
N LEU A 641 -18.10 -25.66 9.11
CA LEU A 641 -19.04 -25.72 10.24
C LEU A 641 -20.07 -26.84 10.04
N SER A 642 -20.62 -27.02 8.84
CA SER A 642 -21.58 -28.10 8.58
C SER A 642 -20.94 -29.47 8.74
N LYS A 643 -19.71 -29.66 8.25
CA LYS A 643 -18.94 -30.91 8.43
C LYS A 643 -18.61 -31.19 9.89
N LYS A 644 -18.25 -30.17 10.66
CA LYS A 644 -18.00 -30.30 12.11
C LYS A 644 -19.29 -30.68 12.86
N ASN A 645 -20.40 -30.00 12.59
CA ASN A 645 -21.69 -30.29 13.21
C ASN A 645 -22.22 -31.70 12.88
N GLN A 646 -21.85 -32.25 11.72
CA GLN A 646 -22.17 -33.62 11.33
C GLN A 646 -21.15 -34.65 11.86
N ASN A 647 -20.20 -34.25 12.73
CA ASN A 647 -19.08 -35.09 13.21
C ASN A 647 -18.24 -35.73 12.08
N GLN A 648 -18.23 -35.12 10.89
CA GLN A 648 -17.46 -35.61 9.74
C GLN A 648 -16.02 -35.08 9.70
N CYS A 649 -15.67 -34.13 10.58
CA CYS A 649 -14.29 -33.69 10.78
C CYS A 649 -14.01 -33.38 12.26
N GLN A 650 -12.78 -33.65 12.72
CA GLN A 650 -12.35 -33.44 14.11
C GLN A 650 -11.74 -32.05 14.36
N LEU A 651 -12.19 -31.05 13.60
CA LEU A 651 -11.52 -29.75 13.53
C LEU A 651 -11.59 -29.00 14.88
N SER A 652 -10.45 -28.83 15.54
CA SER A 652 -10.30 -28.13 16.82
C SER A 652 -9.85 -26.68 16.66
N SER A 653 -9.16 -26.35 15.56
CA SER A 653 -8.81 -24.96 15.25
C SER A 653 -8.78 -24.63 13.76
N LEU A 654 -9.24 -23.43 13.43
CA LEU A 654 -9.19 -22.82 12.11
C LEU A 654 -8.43 -21.49 12.18
N CYS A 655 -7.42 -21.32 11.35
CA CYS A 655 -6.72 -20.06 11.13
C CYS A 655 -6.99 -19.57 9.71
N VAL A 656 -7.49 -18.35 9.54
CA VAL A 656 -7.65 -17.71 8.25
C VAL A 656 -6.69 -16.52 8.16
N SER A 657 -5.85 -16.49 7.13
CA SER A 657 -4.91 -15.39 6.86
C SER A 657 -5.38 -14.50 5.72
N GLY A 658 -5.12 -13.18 5.81
CA GLY A 658 -5.40 -12.22 4.74
C GLY A 658 -6.83 -11.67 4.76
N VAL A 659 -7.41 -11.54 5.95
CA VAL A 659 -8.81 -11.11 6.15
C VAL A 659 -8.83 -9.67 6.66
N ASP A 660 -9.64 -8.81 6.06
CA ASP A 660 -9.81 -7.43 6.50
C ASP A 660 -10.76 -7.31 7.71
N ALA A 661 -10.73 -6.16 8.39
CA ALA A 661 -11.54 -5.93 9.59
C ALA A 661 -13.05 -6.08 9.35
N ILE A 662 -13.53 -5.75 8.14
CA ILE A 662 -14.96 -5.85 7.77
C ILE A 662 -15.38 -7.31 7.64
N SER A 663 -14.56 -8.14 7.00
CA SER A 663 -14.82 -9.58 6.86
C SER A 663 -14.79 -10.30 8.21
N ILE A 664 -13.94 -9.86 9.14
CA ILE A 664 -13.91 -10.40 10.51
C ILE A 664 -15.24 -10.14 11.23
N GLU A 665 -15.81 -8.93 11.14
CA GLU A 665 -17.10 -8.63 11.77
C GLU A 665 -18.25 -9.44 11.15
N LYS A 666 -18.24 -9.66 9.84
CA LYS A 666 -19.19 -10.55 9.16
C LYS A 666 -19.03 -12.02 9.56
N LEU A 667 -17.80 -12.48 9.80
CA LEU A 667 -17.56 -13.83 10.30
C LEU A 667 -18.06 -14.01 11.73
N LYS A 668 -17.88 -13.00 12.59
CA LYS A 668 -18.47 -13.01 13.94
C LYS A 668 -19.99 -13.08 13.88
N SER A 669 -20.64 -12.30 13.01
CA SER A 669 -22.10 -12.35 12.87
C SER A 669 -22.60 -13.68 12.32
N LEU A 670 -21.87 -14.33 11.40
CA LEU A 670 -22.14 -15.71 10.97
C LEU A 670 -22.12 -16.66 12.17
N LEU A 671 -21.02 -16.66 12.94
CA LEU A 671 -20.84 -17.60 14.06
C LEU A 671 -21.91 -17.43 15.14
N LEU A 672 -22.35 -16.19 15.37
CA LEU A 672 -23.48 -15.87 16.25
C LEU A 672 -24.82 -16.35 15.68
N SER A 673 -25.05 -16.22 14.37
CA SER A 673 -26.30 -16.63 13.71
C SER A 673 -26.49 -18.15 13.61
N GLU A 674 -25.40 -18.91 13.56
CA GLU A 674 -25.42 -20.38 13.43
C GLU A 674 -25.45 -21.09 14.80
N ASN A 675 -25.73 -20.37 15.91
CA ASN A 675 -25.88 -20.91 17.28
C ASN A 675 -24.67 -21.70 17.81
N LEU A 676 -23.46 -21.38 17.36
CA LEU A 676 -22.21 -22.00 17.86
C LEU A 676 -21.56 -21.20 18.99
N ALA A 677 -22.32 -20.29 19.62
CA ALA A 677 -21.82 -19.28 20.55
C ALA A 677 -21.13 -19.86 21.81
N ASP A 678 -21.44 -21.09 22.21
CA ASP A 678 -21.11 -21.54 23.56
C ASP A 678 -19.76 -22.25 23.71
N GLU A 679 -19.09 -22.63 22.60
CA GLU A 679 -17.86 -23.45 22.67
C GLU A 679 -16.72 -23.01 21.74
N HIS A 680 -16.52 -21.70 21.53
CA HIS A 680 -15.39 -21.24 20.72
C HIS A 680 -14.70 -19.98 21.25
N MET A 681 -13.38 -19.91 21.03
CA MET A 681 -12.53 -18.77 21.30
C MET A 681 -12.07 -18.16 19.98
N ILE A 682 -12.37 -16.87 19.81
CA ILE A 682 -11.90 -16.08 18.66
C ILE A 682 -10.68 -15.27 19.10
N ILE A 683 -9.56 -15.42 18.38
CA ILE A 683 -8.34 -14.65 18.60
C ILE A 683 -7.96 -13.96 17.28
N ILE A 684 -7.63 -12.67 17.34
CA ILE A 684 -7.19 -11.91 16.16
C ILE A 684 -5.78 -11.40 16.43
N VAL A 685 -4.81 -11.81 15.60
CA VAL A 685 -3.40 -11.40 15.72
C VAL A 685 -2.82 -11.20 14.33
N ASN A 686 -2.28 -10.01 14.05
CA ASN A 686 -1.54 -9.69 12.82
C ASN A 686 -2.24 -10.16 11.52
N ASP A 687 -3.45 -9.64 11.26
CA ASP A 687 -4.27 -9.94 10.06
C ASP A 687 -4.66 -11.42 9.89
N LYS A 688 -4.63 -12.18 10.98
CA LYS A 688 -5.10 -13.57 11.05
C LYS A 688 -6.26 -13.69 12.02
N PHE A 689 -7.29 -14.39 11.57
CA PHE A 689 -8.45 -14.78 12.35
C PHE A 689 -8.28 -16.23 12.81
N TYR A 690 -8.23 -16.44 14.12
CA TYR A 690 -8.18 -17.76 14.73
C TYR A 690 -9.51 -18.08 15.38
N LEU A 691 -10.05 -19.23 15.05
CA LEU A 691 -11.23 -19.82 15.66
C LEU A 691 -10.80 -21.15 16.27
N ARG A 692 -10.90 -21.25 17.61
CA ARG A 692 -10.61 -22.48 18.33
C ARG A 692 -11.88 -22.96 18.99
N TRP A 693 -12.26 -24.19 18.72
CA TRP A 693 -13.37 -24.84 19.43
C TRP A 693 -12.83 -25.46 20.72
N ARG A 694 -13.64 -25.45 21.79
CA ARG A 694 -13.25 -26.06 23.07
C ARG A 694 -13.19 -27.58 22.99
#